data_AF-A0A923IAR9-F1
#
_entry.id   AF-A0A923IAR9-F1
#
_cell.length_a   1.000
_cell.length_b   1.000
_cell.length_c   1.000
_cell.angle_alpha   90.00
_cell.angle_beta   90.00
_cell.angle_gamma   90.00
#
_symmetry.space_group_name_H-M   'P 1'
#
loop_
_entity.id
_entity.type
_entity.pdbx_description
1 polymer ?
#
loop_
_entity_poly.entity_id
_entity_poly.type
_entity_poly.pdbx_seq_one_letter_code
_entity_poly.pdbx_strand_id
1 'polypeptide(L)'
;MKKLIALVIMTLTIGLIMPIVYADSVSVEKDKEQSVTNPVVNIDVFQKYNLVNDENGNIVGGEENSGGDENGNIAGGEENPGGDENGNIAGGEENPGGDENGNIAGGEENPGGDENGNIAGGEENPGGDENGNIAGGGENPGGDENKDVVEEEKLTNGLPDEVENLVPGLNVTERGYVFINESGDLYQGEMYADLFGTGKKWYYFDPLNDGILALGWTKLGDRTVYYDKDEGMLKGWQQPDGYWYYFDLNTGDGYKGEINSLKNTSGQSTWYYFDPTTRRLAEGLTTLPDGRQVYYTREKGMNKGLVTLKSAEGWDTYYYFDPSKGSAVKGEAQLNLFGNGSRWYYFWGNGTMALGLSPIPGNRKAYYTLREGMLKGWQQPDGYWYYFDLNTGDGYKGEINSLKNTSGQSTWYYFDPTTRRLAEGLTTLPDGRRVCYTREQGMLKGWNTYKGIEYFFNMSTGNLENTIVNGLLGIDVSSHQGKIDWQKVKESGVQFAIIRVLGWNSAGGDYMIDSMFETNMQNALNVGLQVGAYLYSYAFNTSEIAYEVNYALSTLNNWKEQITYPVYIDYEDKLIWENTNNKEQRTDILRTGMNLLQAHGYLSGFYTYYSAAQNYINTQDLIDEGYDFWVAHTSASENPWVGASIWQNSHESIISGINGNVDTNISYVDYGRLNRTITVYDQNVGKNIQGSMRSIVAQIVQNEVGNGLGLTGLDRQELYKAQAVAARSYLEFHLGRGSVPSVGLSLPTSEVLQGTNQVVRYEILYNGSVANTAYGSCAGSYTNSAANMGWGNYSYLVPVVSQYDNIWAPNYYPKVNTINTSTMRNNIIKMVGNTVFSQYANEMGKWITDIRKDSYGNITSAIVCGVTIAGGKFYEDCWGLYSANLGTNAKNWSYNGDGTWTFTSYGNGHCVGMSQYGAAAYIARENSWRWVLTHYYPGTNLKQQSV
;
A
#
# COMPACT_ATOMS: atom_id res chain seq x y z
N MET A 1 -14.28 -41.69 -20.62
CA MET A 1 -15.70 -41.84 -20.26
C MET A 1 -16.41 -40.56 -20.71
N LYS A 2 -17.34 -40.65 -21.68
CA LYS A 2 -18.32 -39.64 -22.17
C LYS A 2 -17.76 -38.25 -22.57
N LYS A 3 -17.70 -37.95 -23.89
CA LYS A 3 -18.69 -37.13 -24.64
C LYS A 3 -18.91 -35.73 -24.01
N LEU A 4 -18.54 -34.65 -24.71
CA LEU A 4 -19.41 -33.82 -25.58
C LEU A 4 -18.81 -32.39 -25.75
N ILE A 5 -18.95 -31.85 -26.97
CA ILE A 5 -18.95 -30.42 -27.38
C ILE A 5 -17.62 -29.80 -27.85
N ALA A 6 -17.53 -29.72 -29.18
CA ALA A 6 -16.83 -28.71 -29.96
C ALA A 6 -17.86 -27.70 -30.51
N LEU A 7 -17.58 -26.39 -30.40
CA LEU A 7 -18.02 -25.19 -31.16
C LEU A 7 -17.84 -24.00 -30.21
N VAL A 8 -17.07 -22.94 -30.48
CA VAL A 8 -17.27 -21.94 -31.55
C VAL A 8 -15.93 -21.23 -31.83
N ILE A 9 -15.57 -21.12 -33.11
CA ILE A 9 -14.56 -20.19 -33.68
C ILE A 9 -15.28 -19.35 -34.76
N MET A 10 -14.80 -18.12 -34.97
CA MET A 10 -15.23 -17.05 -35.91
C MET A 10 -16.36 -16.14 -35.39
N THR A 11 -16.10 -14.85 -35.11
CA THR A 11 -15.85 -13.85 -36.18
C THR A 11 -15.09 -12.62 -35.66
N LEU A 12 -14.18 -12.10 -36.48
CA LEU A 12 -13.48 -10.82 -36.33
C LEU A 12 -13.74 -10.00 -37.60
N THR A 13 -13.53 -8.68 -37.49
CA THR A 13 -13.59 -7.59 -38.49
C THR A 13 -14.95 -7.01 -38.87
N ILE A 14 -15.19 -5.76 -38.46
CA ILE A 14 -15.15 -4.54 -39.32
C ILE A 14 -14.99 -3.32 -38.40
N GLY A 15 -14.07 -2.42 -38.77
CA GLY A 15 -13.84 -1.16 -38.09
C GLY A 15 -14.57 0.02 -38.74
N LEU A 16 -14.76 1.03 -37.89
CA LEU A 16 -14.48 2.45 -38.10
C LEU A 16 -15.51 3.38 -38.82
N ILE A 17 -15.67 4.53 -38.15
CA ILE A 17 -16.04 5.90 -38.59
C ILE A 17 -17.50 6.35 -38.38
N MET A 18 -17.73 7.19 -37.36
CA MET A 18 -18.38 8.51 -37.54
C MET A 18 -17.87 9.53 -36.50
N PRO A 19 -17.84 10.84 -36.85
CA PRO A 19 -17.15 11.89 -36.11
C PRO A 19 -18.08 12.65 -35.17
N ILE A 20 -17.55 13.22 -34.08
CA ILE A 20 -18.20 14.33 -33.38
C ILE A 20 -17.20 15.48 -33.25
N VAL A 21 -17.67 16.63 -33.72
CA VAL A 21 -17.01 17.92 -33.78
C VAL A 21 -17.15 18.65 -32.44
N TYR A 22 -16.10 19.39 -32.13
CA TYR A 22 -15.90 20.42 -31.10
C TYR A 22 -17.14 21.21 -30.66
N ALA A 23 -17.20 21.49 -29.36
CA ALA A 23 -17.68 22.75 -28.83
C ALA A 23 -16.77 23.19 -27.66
N ASP A 24 -16.25 24.41 -27.79
CA ASP A 24 -15.35 25.10 -26.86
C ASP A 24 -15.97 25.32 -25.48
N SER A 25 -15.14 25.24 -24.43
CA SER A 25 -15.26 26.18 -23.31
C SER A 25 -13.89 26.46 -22.68
N VAL A 26 -13.49 27.69 -22.94
CA VAL A 26 -12.51 28.59 -22.31
C VAL A 26 -12.03 28.19 -20.91
N SER A 27 -10.71 28.13 -20.83
CA SER A 27 -9.83 28.15 -19.66
C SER A 27 -9.95 29.44 -18.83
N VAL A 28 -10.06 29.31 -17.51
CA VAL A 28 -9.56 30.32 -16.56
C VAL A 28 -8.69 29.60 -15.54
N GLU A 29 -7.44 30.05 -15.47
CA GLU A 29 -6.38 29.61 -14.57
C GLU A 29 -6.78 29.84 -13.10
N LYS A 30 -6.53 28.84 -12.24
CA LYS A 30 -6.28 29.08 -10.82
C LYS A 30 -4.87 28.60 -10.50
N ASP A 31 -4.04 29.56 -10.11
CA ASP A 31 -2.66 29.40 -9.71
C ASP A 31 -2.53 28.55 -8.44
N LYS A 32 -1.65 27.55 -8.54
CA LYS A 32 -0.63 27.08 -7.57
C LYS A 32 -0.91 27.25 -6.07
N GLU A 33 -1.30 26.15 -5.42
CA GLU A 33 -0.90 25.89 -4.03
C GLU A 33 0.47 25.22 -3.99
N GLN A 34 1.44 25.92 -3.40
CA GLN A 34 2.73 25.37 -3.00
C GLN A 34 2.57 24.56 -1.72
N SER A 35 3.10 23.34 -1.75
CA SER A 35 3.33 22.51 -0.57
C SER A 35 4.28 23.21 0.41
N VAL A 36 3.78 23.60 1.57
CA VAL A 36 4.61 24.02 2.70
C VAL A 36 4.76 22.84 3.67
N THR A 37 6.01 22.45 3.82
CA THR A 37 6.55 21.53 4.83
C THR A 37 6.15 21.93 6.24
N ASN A 38 5.69 20.98 7.04
CA ASN A 38 5.58 21.05 8.50
C ASN A 38 6.86 21.63 9.14
N PRO A 39 6.79 22.77 9.86
CA PRO A 39 7.67 23.02 10.97
C PRO A 39 6.89 22.80 12.28
N VAL A 40 7.54 22.12 13.19
CA VAL A 40 7.19 22.03 14.61
C VAL A 40 6.93 23.45 15.15
N VAL A 41 5.72 23.70 15.66
CA VAL A 41 5.40 24.94 16.39
C VAL A 41 5.04 24.60 17.83
N ASN A 42 5.70 25.32 18.74
CA ASN A 42 5.55 25.31 20.19
C ASN A 42 4.09 25.49 20.63
N ILE A 43 3.56 24.53 21.38
CA ILE A 43 2.27 24.64 22.08
C ILE A 43 2.50 25.33 23.41
N ASP A 44 2.68 26.66 23.40
CA ASP A 44 2.66 27.46 24.65
C ASP A 44 2.24 28.92 24.45
N VAL A 45 1.51 29.25 23.37
CA VAL A 45 1.08 30.66 23.09
C VAL A 45 -0.43 30.81 22.79
N PHE A 46 -1.22 29.74 22.79
CA PHE A 46 -2.64 29.77 22.35
C PHE A 46 -3.69 29.85 23.48
N GLN A 47 -3.46 30.65 24.52
CA GLN A 47 -4.55 30.98 25.46
C GLN A 47 -4.74 32.47 25.73
N LYS A 48 -3.96 33.36 25.09
CA LYS A 48 -4.06 34.80 25.35
C LYS A 48 -4.51 35.64 24.15
N TYR A 49 -4.40 35.13 22.92
CA TYR A 49 -4.69 35.91 21.71
C TYR A 49 -5.39 35.03 20.66
N ASN A 50 -6.55 35.48 20.17
CA ASN A 50 -7.18 34.96 18.96
C ASN A 50 -6.99 35.97 17.83
N LEU A 51 -6.36 35.52 16.73
CA LEU A 51 -6.08 36.32 15.53
C LEU A 51 -6.61 35.59 14.30
N VAL A 52 -7.42 36.26 13.49
CA VAL A 52 -7.89 35.78 12.18
C VAL A 52 -7.58 36.87 11.14
N ASN A 53 -6.97 36.50 10.01
CA ASN A 53 -6.65 37.41 8.89
C ASN A 53 -7.24 36.88 7.56
N ASP A 54 -8.51 36.50 7.57
CA ASP A 54 -9.14 35.99 6.35
C ASP A 54 -9.81 37.07 5.50
N GLU A 55 -11.10 37.30 5.50
CA GLU A 55 -11.82 38.45 4.85
C GLU A 55 -13.31 38.35 5.30
N ASN A 56 -13.64 37.32 6.11
CA ASN A 56 -15.00 36.87 6.47
C ASN A 56 -15.02 36.08 7.81
N GLY A 57 -14.01 36.28 8.67
CA GLY A 57 -13.71 35.42 9.80
C GLY A 57 -14.63 35.70 10.99
N ASN A 58 -15.18 34.65 11.60
CA ASN A 58 -16.01 34.79 12.80
C ASN A 58 -15.25 34.28 14.03
N ILE A 59 -15.20 35.07 15.10
CA ILE A 59 -14.48 34.76 16.36
C ILE A 59 -15.49 34.57 17.50
N VAL A 60 -15.30 33.50 18.30
CA VAL A 60 -16.14 33.18 19.47
C VAL A 60 -15.25 32.83 20.67
N GLY A 61 -15.25 33.68 21.71
CA GLY A 61 -14.50 33.52 22.97
C GLY A 61 -13.00 33.88 22.93
N GLY A 62 -12.41 34.25 24.08
CA GLY A 62 -11.02 34.73 24.27
C GLY A 62 -10.94 35.74 25.44
N GLU A 63 -9.74 36.14 25.89
CA GLU A 63 -9.57 37.33 26.79
C GLU A 63 -9.43 38.61 25.94
N GLU A 64 -8.52 38.60 24.96
CA GLU A 64 -8.35 39.66 23.94
C GLU A 64 -8.56 39.08 22.52
N ASN A 65 -9.47 39.67 21.73
CA ASN A 65 -9.76 39.24 20.35
C ASN A 65 -9.44 40.36 19.36
N SER A 66 -8.61 40.09 18.34
CA SER A 66 -8.27 41.07 17.31
C SER A 66 -8.33 40.47 15.89
N GLY A 67 -9.09 41.12 15.01
CA GLY A 67 -8.96 40.97 13.54
C GLY A 67 -10.10 40.29 12.79
N GLY A 68 -10.54 40.98 11.73
CA GLY A 68 -11.22 40.48 10.54
C GLY A 68 -11.20 41.62 9.52
N ASP A 69 -10.65 41.37 8.34
CA ASP A 69 -10.72 42.28 7.20
C ASP A 69 -12.16 42.31 6.65
N GLU A 70 -12.73 43.52 6.60
CA GLU A 70 -13.95 44.00 5.96
C GLU A 70 -15.33 43.41 6.42
N ASN A 71 -15.46 42.16 6.93
CA ASN A 71 -16.78 41.51 7.17
C ASN A 71 -16.94 40.51 8.37
N GLY A 72 -16.03 40.48 9.35
CA GLY A 72 -16.06 39.47 10.45
C GLY A 72 -17.04 39.75 11.60
N ASN A 73 -17.62 38.72 12.25
CA ASN A 73 -18.45 38.89 13.48
C ASN A 73 -17.73 38.37 14.74
N ILE A 74 -17.89 39.07 15.88
CA ILE A 74 -17.26 38.74 17.16
C ILE A 74 -18.33 38.50 18.24
N ALA A 75 -18.22 37.41 19.00
CA ALA A 75 -19.10 37.10 20.13
C ALA A 75 -18.31 36.67 21.39
N GLY A 76 -18.29 37.55 22.41
CA GLY A 76 -17.67 37.36 23.73
C GLY A 76 -16.14 37.63 23.81
N GLY A 77 -15.67 38.14 24.96
CA GLY A 77 -14.28 38.52 25.27
C GLY A 77 -14.22 39.46 26.48
N GLU A 78 -13.04 39.82 27.02
CA GLU A 78 -12.91 40.95 27.97
C GLU A 78 -12.67 42.27 27.20
N GLU A 79 -11.74 42.28 26.23
CA GLU A 79 -11.45 43.40 25.32
C GLU A 79 -11.57 43.01 23.83
N ASN A 80 -12.27 43.81 23.02
CA ASN A 80 -12.48 43.56 21.57
C ASN A 80 -12.17 44.79 20.68
N PRO A 81 -10.90 45.09 20.35
CA PRO A 81 -10.54 46.14 19.39
C PRO A 81 -10.86 45.76 17.92
N GLY A 82 -11.49 46.69 17.19
CA GLY A 82 -12.21 46.48 15.91
C GLY A 82 -11.48 45.77 14.74
N GLY A 83 -12.30 45.08 13.93
CA GLY A 83 -12.03 44.74 12.52
C GLY A 83 -12.78 45.74 11.62
N ASP A 84 -12.27 45.98 10.41
CA ASP A 84 -12.67 47.09 9.55
C ASP A 84 -14.01 46.86 8.79
N GLU A 85 -14.65 47.98 8.45
CA GLU A 85 -15.79 48.25 7.55
C GLU A 85 -17.22 47.66 7.83
N ASN A 86 -17.46 46.39 8.22
CA ASN A 86 -18.86 45.83 8.29
C ASN A 86 -19.21 44.76 9.37
N GLY A 87 -18.42 44.57 10.42
CA GLY A 87 -18.64 43.50 11.44
C GLY A 87 -19.72 43.76 12.52
N ASN A 88 -20.37 42.72 13.07
CA ASN A 88 -21.25 42.83 14.25
C ASN A 88 -20.57 42.29 15.53
N ILE A 89 -20.77 42.96 16.67
CA ILE A 89 -20.21 42.59 17.99
C ILE A 89 -21.34 42.31 19.00
N ALA A 90 -21.25 41.17 19.70
CA ALA A 90 -22.18 40.79 20.76
C ALA A 90 -21.45 40.36 22.06
N GLY A 91 -21.45 41.24 23.07
CA GLY A 91 -20.87 41.03 24.42
C GLY A 91 -19.37 41.32 24.57
N GLY A 92 -18.96 41.77 25.77
CA GLY A 92 -17.59 42.14 26.18
C GLY A 92 -17.60 43.01 27.47
N GLU A 93 -16.46 43.29 28.12
CA GLU A 93 -16.37 44.33 29.17
C GLU A 93 -16.06 45.70 28.53
N GLU A 94 -15.06 45.78 27.64
CA GLU A 94 -14.67 46.99 26.88
C GLU A 94 -14.61 46.74 25.35
N ASN A 95 -15.21 47.65 24.55
CA ASN A 95 -15.25 47.55 23.08
C ASN A 95 -14.80 48.86 22.37
N PRO A 96 -13.48 49.10 22.16
CA PRO A 96 -12.98 50.28 21.44
C PRO A 96 -13.06 50.12 19.90
N GLY A 97 -13.57 51.16 19.21
CA GLY A 97 -14.17 51.14 17.85
C GLY A 97 -13.41 50.53 16.66
N GLY A 98 -14.21 50.05 15.69
CA GLY A 98 -13.89 49.77 14.27
C GLY A 98 -14.85 50.54 13.37
N ASP A 99 -14.46 50.84 12.13
CA ASP A 99 -14.99 51.90 11.27
C ASP A 99 -16.24 51.53 10.42
N GLU A 100 -16.97 52.59 10.04
CA GLU A 100 -18.04 52.79 9.04
C GLU A 100 -19.45 52.12 9.19
N ASN A 101 -19.68 50.81 9.50
CA ASN A 101 -21.06 50.21 9.40
C ASN A 101 -21.52 49.10 10.40
N GLY A 102 -20.85 48.84 11.53
CA GLY A 102 -21.19 47.71 12.46
C GLY A 102 -22.36 47.94 13.46
N ASN A 103 -23.01 46.86 13.94
CA ASN A 103 -23.98 46.91 15.08
C ASN A 103 -23.39 46.31 16.37
N ILE A 104 -23.65 46.94 17.52
CA ILE A 104 -23.15 46.50 18.85
C ILE A 104 -24.33 46.18 19.80
N ALA A 105 -24.27 45.02 20.46
CA ALA A 105 -25.24 44.61 21.48
C ALA A 105 -24.54 44.12 22.77
N GLY A 106 -24.60 44.92 23.85
CA GLY A 106 -24.06 44.63 25.19
C GLY A 106 -22.59 45.04 25.43
N GLY A 107 -22.23 45.33 26.70
CA GLY A 107 -20.91 45.80 27.17
C GLY A 107 -21.02 46.57 28.52
N GLU A 108 -19.93 46.82 29.26
CA GLU A 108 -19.94 47.78 30.39
C GLU A 108 -19.60 49.21 29.90
N GLU A 109 -18.53 49.37 29.10
CA GLU A 109 -18.10 50.64 28.49
C GLU A 109 -17.93 50.56 26.95
N ASN A 110 -18.48 51.52 26.20
CA ASN A 110 -18.39 51.57 24.72
C ASN A 110 -17.92 52.95 24.20
N PRO A 111 -16.60 53.23 24.13
CA PRO A 111 -16.07 54.50 23.65
C PRO A 111 -15.90 54.57 22.11
N GLY A 112 -16.67 55.46 21.46
CA GLY A 112 -16.49 56.06 20.12
C GLY A 112 -16.12 55.19 18.89
N GLY A 113 -17.07 55.04 17.94
CA GLY A 113 -16.88 54.64 16.54
C GLY A 113 -17.94 55.31 15.64
N ASP A 114 -17.60 55.66 14.41
CA ASP A 114 -18.19 56.73 13.58
C ASP A 114 -19.15 56.28 12.44
N GLU A 115 -19.88 57.28 11.93
CA GLU A 115 -20.75 57.44 10.74
C GLU A 115 -22.09 56.68 10.54
N ASN A 116 -22.35 55.41 10.97
CA ASN A 116 -23.68 54.77 10.69
C ASN A 116 -24.21 53.61 11.61
N GLY A 117 -23.59 53.24 12.73
CA GLY A 117 -23.97 52.05 13.55
C GLY A 117 -25.17 52.20 14.52
N ASN A 118 -25.82 51.09 14.91
CA ASN A 118 -26.84 51.06 16.00
C ASN A 118 -26.27 50.41 17.29
N ILE A 119 -26.58 50.99 18.47
CA ILE A 119 -26.12 50.49 19.78
C ILE A 119 -27.33 50.13 20.67
N ALA A 120 -27.31 48.93 21.26
CA ALA A 120 -28.31 48.47 22.22
C ALA A 120 -27.68 47.90 23.51
N GLY A 121 -27.84 48.61 24.64
CA GLY A 121 -27.32 48.23 25.98
C GLY A 121 -25.92 48.78 26.35
N GLY A 122 -25.60 48.86 27.65
CA GLY A 122 -24.33 49.38 28.23
C GLY A 122 -24.53 50.16 29.55
N GLU A 123 -23.51 50.32 30.40
CA GLU A 123 -23.56 51.22 31.59
C GLU A 123 -23.13 52.65 31.24
N GLU A 124 -22.05 52.85 30.45
CA GLU A 124 -21.54 54.16 29.99
C GLU A 124 -21.25 54.20 28.46
N ASN A 125 -21.75 55.23 27.76
CA ASN A 125 -21.56 55.42 26.31
C ASN A 125 -21.05 56.85 25.94
N PRO A 126 -19.74 57.14 26.06
CA PRO A 126 -19.19 58.45 25.76
C PRO A 126 -18.88 58.66 24.25
N GLY A 127 -19.74 59.41 23.55
CA GLY A 127 -19.48 60.20 22.32
C GLY A 127 -18.95 59.49 21.05
N GLY A 128 -19.79 59.41 20.01
CA GLY A 128 -19.44 59.20 18.59
C GLY A 128 -20.47 59.91 17.70
N ASP A 129 -20.02 60.54 16.60
CA ASP A 129 -20.74 61.49 15.77
C ASP A 129 -21.43 60.88 14.53
N GLU A 130 -22.36 61.67 13.97
CA GLU A 130 -23.17 61.54 12.74
C GLU A 130 -23.93 60.20 12.49
N ASN A 131 -25.25 60.19 12.77
CA ASN A 131 -26.31 59.32 12.22
C ASN A 131 -26.78 57.99 12.85
N GLY A 132 -26.23 57.50 13.97
CA GLY A 132 -26.70 56.26 14.66
C GLY A 132 -27.93 56.39 15.58
N ASN A 133 -28.57 55.26 15.96
CA ASN A 133 -29.64 55.16 16.99
C ASN A 133 -29.11 54.45 18.26
N ILE A 134 -29.46 54.94 19.46
CA ILE A 134 -29.05 54.39 20.77
C ILE A 134 -30.28 53.97 21.59
N ALA A 135 -30.28 52.77 22.18
CA ALA A 135 -31.33 52.30 23.10
C ALA A 135 -30.76 51.67 24.39
N GLY A 136 -31.04 52.31 25.55
CA GLY A 136 -30.64 51.85 26.91
C GLY A 136 -29.37 52.52 27.48
N GLY A 137 -29.19 52.51 28.83
CA GLY A 137 -27.99 52.97 29.55
C GLY A 137 -28.24 53.94 30.71
N GLY A 138 -27.27 54.07 31.64
CA GLY A 138 -27.36 54.88 32.87
C GLY A 138 -26.93 56.35 32.73
N GLU A 139 -25.91 56.64 31.90
CA GLU A 139 -25.45 58.01 31.58
C GLU A 139 -25.06 58.15 30.08
N ASN A 140 -25.67 59.11 29.38
CA ASN A 140 -25.46 59.37 27.94
C ASN A 140 -25.21 60.87 27.67
N PRO A 141 -23.97 61.37 27.74
CA PRO A 141 -23.66 62.77 27.43
C PRO A 141 -23.47 62.97 25.91
N GLY A 142 -24.51 63.44 25.22
CA GLY A 142 -24.44 63.79 23.79
C GLY A 142 -23.90 65.20 23.52
N GLY A 143 -23.23 65.39 22.39
CA GLY A 143 -22.87 66.71 21.86
C GLY A 143 -23.36 66.89 20.41
N ASP A 144 -24.44 67.67 20.24
CA ASP A 144 -24.84 68.48 19.06
C ASP A 144 -24.96 67.77 17.66
N GLU A 145 -25.79 68.10 16.67
CA GLU A 145 -26.96 68.94 16.41
C GLU A 145 -27.73 68.21 15.28
N ASN A 146 -28.71 67.34 15.61
CA ASN A 146 -29.83 66.85 14.78
C ASN A 146 -30.16 65.39 15.10
N LYS A 147 -31.18 65.15 15.95
CA LYS A 147 -32.23 64.12 15.77
C LYS A 147 -33.14 64.05 17.02
N ASP A 148 -34.36 63.61 16.76
CA ASP A 148 -35.47 63.49 17.70
C ASP A 148 -35.11 62.60 18.89
N VAL A 149 -34.90 63.23 20.05
CA VAL A 149 -35.01 62.56 21.33
C VAL A 149 -36.49 62.24 21.52
N VAL A 150 -36.87 60.97 21.41
CA VAL A 150 -38.14 60.53 21.99
C VAL A 150 -37.95 60.60 23.50
N GLU A 151 -38.25 61.77 24.08
CA GLU A 151 -38.42 61.89 25.52
C GLU A 151 -39.49 60.87 25.94
N GLU A 152 -39.17 60.04 26.92
CA GLU A 152 -40.20 59.34 27.69
C GLU A 152 -41.14 60.40 28.25
N GLU A 153 -42.27 60.61 27.57
CA GLU A 153 -43.42 61.22 28.20
C GLU A 153 -43.70 60.40 29.46
N LYS A 154 -43.54 61.08 30.61
CA LYS A 154 -44.16 60.66 31.86
C LYS A 154 -45.62 60.35 31.56
N LEU A 155 -45.95 59.07 31.46
CA LEU A 155 -47.32 58.59 31.55
C LEU A 155 -47.84 59.07 32.90
N THR A 156 -48.63 60.14 32.81
CA THR A 156 -49.48 60.64 33.87
C THR A 156 -50.30 59.49 34.42
N ASN A 157 -50.35 59.39 35.76
CA ASN A 157 -51.32 58.58 36.49
C ASN A 157 -52.71 58.69 35.86
N GLY A 158 -53.10 57.69 35.09
CA GLY A 158 -54.36 57.62 34.39
C GLY A 158 -54.50 56.26 33.73
N LEU A 159 -55.49 55.48 34.19
CA LEU A 159 -55.91 54.24 33.54
C LEU A 159 -56.19 54.52 32.03
N PRO A 160 -55.87 53.59 31.11
CA PRO A 160 -56.20 53.77 29.69
C PRO A 160 -57.71 53.93 29.49
N ASP A 161 -58.13 54.66 28.46
CA ASP A 161 -59.54 54.99 28.10
C ASP A 161 -60.48 53.79 27.81
N GLU A 162 -60.12 52.54 28.17
CA GLU A 162 -60.93 51.33 27.98
C GLU A 162 -61.57 50.75 29.26
N VAL A 163 -61.56 51.48 30.39
CA VAL A 163 -62.13 50.97 31.67
C VAL A 163 -63.66 50.88 31.70
N GLU A 164 -64.39 51.40 30.71
CA GLU A 164 -65.86 51.51 30.83
C GLU A 164 -66.66 50.18 30.78
N ASN A 165 -66.04 49.01 30.54
CA ASN A 165 -66.75 47.72 30.48
C ASN A 165 -66.09 46.53 31.21
N LEU A 166 -65.09 46.76 32.08
CA LEU A 166 -64.46 45.67 32.85
C LEU A 166 -65.36 45.23 34.01
N VAL A 167 -65.51 43.91 34.23
CA VAL A 167 -66.36 43.33 35.29
C VAL A 167 -65.52 42.73 36.42
N PRO A 168 -66.03 42.62 37.67
CA PRO A 168 -65.31 41.94 38.74
C PRO A 168 -64.86 40.53 38.33
N GLY A 169 -63.56 40.23 38.52
CA GLY A 169 -62.90 39.03 38.02
C GLY A 169 -61.78 39.32 37.01
N LEU A 170 -61.30 38.26 36.36
CA LEU A 170 -60.25 38.34 35.33
C LEU A 170 -60.84 38.87 34.02
N ASN A 171 -60.24 39.92 33.47
CA ASN A 171 -60.58 40.48 32.17
C ASN A 171 -59.37 40.37 31.23
N VAL A 172 -59.64 40.21 29.93
CA VAL A 172 -58.63 40.20 28.87
C VAL A 172 -58.67 41.53 28.15
N THR A 173 -57.54 42.22 28.05
CA THR A 173 -57.36 43.49 27.34
C THR A 173 -56.34 43.33 26.22
N GLU A 174 -56.21 44.32 25.33
CA GLU A 174 -55.17 44.32 24.30
C GLU A 174 -53.75 44.32 24.88
N ARG A 175 -53.57 44.84 26.11
CA ARG A 175 -52.26 44.92 26.79
C ARG A 175 -51.96 43.71 27.69
N GLY A 176 -52.94 42.83 27.92
CA GLY A 176 -52.79 41.63 28.76
C GLY A 176 -53.99 41.35 29.66
N TYR A 177 -53.82 40.49 30.66
CA TYR A 177 -54.87 40.15 31.63
C TYR A 177 -54.85 41.12 32.81
N VAL A 178 -56.01 41.62 33.23
CA VAL A 178 -56.15 42.46 34.44
C VAL A 178 -57.22 41.86 35.35
N PHE A 179 -57.15 42.11 36.66
CA PHE A 179 -58.15 41.62 37.60
C PHE A 179 -58.85 42.78 38.29
N ILE A 180 -60.18 42.80 38.23
CA ILE A 180 -61.00 43.80 38.92
C ILE A 180 -61.57 43.20 40.19
N ASN A 181 -61.35 43.84 41.33
CA ASN A 181 -61.87 43.39 42.62
C ASN A 181 -63.40 43.60 42.72
N GLU A 182 -64.06 43.06 43.74
CA GLU A 182 -65.52 43.22 43.92
C GLU A 182 -65.98 44.68 44.11
N SER A 183 -65.06 45.59 44.45
CA SER A 183 -65.33 47.02 44.60
C SER A 183 -65.23 47.80 43.28
N GLY A 184 -64.81 47.13 42.19
CA GLY A 184 -64.65 47.74 40.87
C GLY A 184 -63.27 48.32 40.60
N ASP A 185 -62.32 48.19 41.54
CA ASP A 185 -60.94 48.70 41.36
C ASP A 185 -60.02 47.62 40.78
N LEU A 186 -59.03 48.06 40.02
CA LEU A 186 -57.93 47.23 39.52
C LEU A 186 -57.13 46.64 40.69
N TYR A 187 -56.98 45.32 40.70
CA TYR A 187 -56.16 44.60 41.67
C TYR A 187 -54.69 44.70 41.29
N GLN A 188 -53.84 44.98 42.27
CA GLN A 188 -52.39 45.08 42.11
C GLN A 188 -51.71 44.26 43.22
N GLY A 189 -50.62 43.59 42.88
CA GLY A 189 -49.84 42.74 43.79
C GLY A 189 -50.07 41.24 43.63
N GLU A 190 -49.54 40.45 44.57
CA GLU A 190 -49.64 38.98 44.56
C GLU A 190 -51.04 38.50 44.98
N MET A 191 -51.71 37.71 44.14
CA MET A 191 -53.03 37.11 44.39
C MET A 191 -52.98 35.59 44.38
N TYR A 192 -53.67 34.94 45.32
CA TYR A 192 -53.89 33.49 45.31
C TYR A 192 -55.32 33.15 44.88
N ALA A 193 -55.50 32.84 43.59
CA ALA A 193 -56.81 32.65 42.97
C ALA A 193 -56.79 31.56 41.88
N ASP A 194 -57.96 31.10 41.46
CA ASP A 194 -58.13 30.21 40.31
C ASP A 194 -58.62 31.04 39.12
N LEU A 195 -57.68 31.62 38.37
CA LEU A 195 -57.98 32.59 37.32
C LEU A 195 -58.33 31.94 35.98
N PHE A 196 -57.76 30.76 35.70
CA PHE A 196 -57.87 30.08 34.41
C PHE A 196 -58.53 28.70 34.51
N GLY A 197 -59.07 28.33 35.67
CA GLY A 197 -59.75 27.03 35.87
C GLY A 197 -58.80 25.85 36.07
N THR A 198 -57.52 26.11 36.37
CA THR A 198 -56.47 25.11 36.63
C THR A 198 -56.23 24.89 38.13
N GLY A 199 -57.07 25.49 38.98
CA GLY A 199 -56.98 25.46 40.43
C GLY A 199 -56.35 26.75 41.00
N LYS A 200 -56.43 26.91 42.32
CA LYS A 200 -55.87 28.11 42.98
C LYS A 200 -54.34 28.11 42.90
N LYS A 201 -53.78 29.17 42.34
CA LYS A 201 -52.34 29.42 42.19
C LYS A 201 -52.00 30.85 42.58
N TRP A 202 -50.71 31.12 42.77
CA TRP A 202 -50.22 32.48 42.98
C TRP A 202 -50.00 33.16 41.64
N TYR A 203 -50.50 34.39 41.50
CA TYR A 203 -50.36 35.27 40.34
C TYR A 203 -49.91 36.66 40.81
N TYR A 204 -49.33 37.47 39.93
CA TYR A 204 -48.90 38.83 40.27
C TYR A 204 -49.44 39.82 39.25
N PHE A 205 -50.18 40.83 39.71
CA PHE A 205 -50.66 41.93 38.88
C PHE A 205 -49.75 43.12 39.13
N ASP A 206 -48.94 43.48 38.13
CA ASP A 206 -47.82 44.38 38.30
C ASP A 206 -48.29 45.83 38.51
N PRO A 207 -48.08 46.42 39.70
CA PRO A 207 -48.48 47.79 39.97
C PRO A 207 -47.78 48.83 39.08
N LEU A 208 -46.59 48.50 38.54
CA LEU A 208 -45.84 49.38 37.64
C LEU A 208 -46.33 49.33 36.19
N ASN A 209 -47.05 48.28 35.83
CA ASN A 209 -47.61 48.06 34.49
C ASN A 209 -49.14 48.03 34.55
N ASP A 210 -49.74 49.03 35.19
CA ASP A 210 -51.20 49.22 35.27
C ASP A 210 -51.96 47.96 35.73
N GLY A 211 -51.39 47.19 36.67
CA GLY A 211 -51.99 45.96 37.19
C GLY A 211 -52.22 44.89 36.14
N ILE A 212 -51.40 44.83 35.09
CA ILE A 212 -51.38 43.72 34.14
C ILE A 212 -50.74 42.49 34.80
N LEU A 213 -51.32 41.31 34.55
CA LEU A 213 -50.82 40.02 35.01
C LEU A 213 -49.42 39.76 34.46
N ALA A 214 -48.44 39.66 35.34
CA ALA A 214 -47.08 39.27 35.00
C ALA A 214 -47.04 37.80 34.58
N LEU A 215 -46.40 37.54 33.44
CA LEU A 215 -46.08 36.21 32.93
C LEU A 215 -44.59 36.19 32.58
N GLY A 216 -43.91 35.08 32.84
CA GLY A 216 -42.46 34.96 32.72
C GLY A 216 -41.70 35.37 33.99
N TRP A 217 -40.43 35.74 33.82
CA TRP A 217 -39.55 36.18 34.91
C TRP A 217 -40.05 37.50 35.51
N THR A 218 -40.17 37.55 36.84
CA THR A 218 -40.65 38.72 37.58
C THR A 218 -39.81 38.96 38.83
N LYS A 219 -39.30 40.17 39.00
CA LYS A 219 -38.53 40.58 40.17
C LYS A 219 -39.47 41.19 41.21
N LEU A 220 -39.55 40.56 42.39
CA LEU A 220 -40.41 40.95 43.50
C LEU A 220 -39.54 41.27 44.73
N GLY A 221 -39.05 42.51 44.80
CA GLY A 221 -38.06 42.91 45.81
C GLY A 221 -36.77 42.09 45.67
N ASP A 222 -36.42 41.36 46.74
CA ASP A 222 -35.24 40.47 46.75
C ASP A 222 -35.49 39.11 46.06
N ARG A 223 -36.74 38.77 45.74
CA ARG A 223 -37.10 37.52 45.07
C ARG A 223 -37.11 37.68 43.55
N THR A 224 -36.70 36.64 42.84
CA THR A 224 -36.87 36.50 41.40
C THR A 224 -37.69 35.25 41.13
N VAL A 225 -38.94 35.42 40.71
CA VAL A 225 -39.91 34.32 40.51
C VAL A 225 -40.27 34.18 39.03
N TYR A 226 -40.90 33.08 38.63
CA TYR A 226 -41.44 32.90 37.28
C TYR A 226 -42.94 32.61 37.35
N TYR A 227 -43.75 33.38 36.62
CA TYR A 227 -45.19 33.15 36.52
C TYR A 227 -45.54 32.49 35.18
N ASP A 228 -46.06 31.28 35.26
CA ASP A 228 -46.67 30.61 34.12
C ASP A 228 -48.18 30.87 34.08
N LYS A 229 -48.76 30.92 32.88
CA LYS A 229 -50.19 31.21 32.70
C LYS A 229 -51.07 30.15 33.35
N ASP A 230 -50.70 28.87 33.24
CA ASP A 230 -51.52 27.75 33.68
C ASP A 230 -51.09 27.24 35.07
N GLU A 231 -49.80 27.35 35.40
CA GLU A 231 -49.26 26.89 36.68
C GLU A 231 -49.14 27.98 37.76
N GLY A 232 -49.30 29.25 37.40
CA GLY A 232 -49.04 30.41 38.27
C GLY A 232 -47.58 30.52 38.65
N MET A 233 -47.28 30.98 39.87
CA MET A 233 -45.90 31.07 40.37
C MET A 233 -45.26 29.68 40.44
N LEU A 234 -44.24 29.46 39.61
CA LEU A 234 -43.53 28.20 39.51
C LEU A 234 -42.77 27.87 40.80
N LYS A 235 -42.74 26.58 41.14
CA LYS A 235 -42.12 26.04 42.37
C LYS A 235 -41.40 24.73 42.08
N GLY A 236 -40.29 24.48 42.78
CA GLY A 236 -39.46 23.28 42.63
C GLY A 236 -38.68 23.26 41.32
N TRP A 237 -38.34 22.06 40.84
CA TRP A 237 -37.63 21.85 39.58
C TRP A 237 -38.53 22.18 38.39
N GLN A 238 -38.12 23.12 37.55
CA GLN A 238 -38.92 23.64 36.44
C GLN A 238 -38.06 23.92 35.21
N GLN A 239 -38.66 23.86 34.02
CA GLN A 239 -37.97 24.09 32.74
C GLN A 239 -38.82 24.94 31.77
N PRO A 240 -39.18 26.19 32.14
CA PRO A 240 -40.13 26.99 31.38
C PRO A 240 -39.62 27.49 30.02
N ASP A 241 -38.30 27.62 29.84
CA ASP A 241 -37.65 28.14 28.62
C ASP A 241 -36.57 27.20 28.07
N GLY A 242 -36.68 25.91 28.39
CA GLY A 242 -35.71 24.90 27.98
C GLY A 242 -34.50 24.75 28.90
N TYR A 243 -34.31 25.61 29.90
CA TYR A 243 -33.26 25.46 30.91
C TYR A 243 -33.82 25.03 32.26
N TRP A 244 -33.06 24.26 33.04
CA TRP A 244 -33.50 23.81 34.36
C TRP A 244 -33.32 24.91 35.41
N TYR A 245 -34.33 25.12 36.24
CA TYR A 245 -34.30 26.01 37.40
C TYR A 245 -34.83 25.27 38.63
N TYR A 246 -34.50 25.78 39.81
CA TYR A 246 -35.14 25.36 41.05
C TYR A 246 -35.69 26.58 41.78
N PHE A 247 -37.01 26.61 41.95
CA PHE A 247 -37.72 27.65 42.67
C PHE A 247 -38.05 27.17 44.08
N ASP A 248 -37.86 28.02 45.09
CA ASP A 248 -38.18 27.69 46.48
C ASP A 248 -39.65 27.31 46.65
N LEU A 249 -39.88 26.17 47.31
CA LEU A 249 -41.23 25.62 47.45
C LEU A 249 -42.16 26.53 48.27
N ASN A 250 -41.61 27.39 49.12
CA ASN A 250 -42.41 28.32 49.93
C ASN A 250 -42.54 29.66 49.20
N THR A 251 -41.42 30.28 48.84
CA THR A 251 -41.38 31.67 48.38
C THR A 251 -41.44 31.85 46.87
N GLY A 252 -41.22 30.78 46.09
CA GLY A 252 -41.12 30.84 44.62
C GLY A 252 -39.83 31.48 44.11
N ASP A 253 -38.89 31.86 44.98
CA ASP A 253 -37.64 32.50 44.59
C ASP A 253 -36.71 31.52 43.86
N GLY A 254 -36.16 31.92 42.73
CA GLY A 254 -35.22 31.15 41.95
C GLY A 254 -33.88 31.04 42.66
N TYR A 255 -33.45 29.82 42.97
CA TYR A 255 -32.17 29.59 43.65
C TYR A 255 -30.99 30.10 42.82
N LYS A 256 -29.95 30.57 43.54
CA LYS A 256 -28.65 30.98 43.00
C LYS A 256 -27.52 30.43 43.86
N GLY A 257 -26.37 30.18 43.24
CA GLY A 257 -25.17 29.66 43.89
C GLY A 257 -25.22 28.14 44.13
N GLU A 258 -24.25 27.65 44.91
CA GLU A 258 -24.13 26.22 45.25
C GLU A 258 -25.14 25.80 46.33
N ILE A 259 -25.79 24.65 46.15
CA ILE A 259 -26.75 24.06 47.11
C ILE A 259 -26.60 22.54 47.21
N ASN A 260 -26.60 21.99 48.43
CA ASN A 260 -26.46 20.54 48.71
C ASN A 260 -27.69 19.90 49.38
N SER A 261 -28.77 20.66 49.59
CA SER A 261 -29.98 20.15 50.22
C SER A 261 -30.95 19.49 49.21
N LEU A 262 -30.79 19.79 47.92
CA LEU A 262 -31.67 19.27 46.86
C LEU A 262 -31.45 17.77 46.63
N LYS A 263 -32.56 17.07 46.36
CA LYS A 263 -32.54 15.65 46.05
C LYS A 263 -32.40 15.44 44.55
N ASN A 264 -31.47 14.56 44.18
CA ASN A 264 -31.34 14.06 42.82
C ASN A 264 -32.45 13.06 42.47
N THR A 265 -32.46 12.52 41.25
CA THR A 265 -33.50 11.57 40.79
C THR A 265 -33.50 10.26 41.57
N SER A 266 -32.41 9.95 42.29
CA SER A 266 -32.29 8.79 43.19
C SER A 266 -32.67 9.10 44.64
N GLY A 267 -33.16 10.30 44.94
CA GLY A 267 -33.53 10.73 46.29
C GLY A 267 -32.36 11.06 47.21
N GLN A 268 -31.14 11.11 46.69
CA GLN A 268 -29.93 11.44 47.44
C GLN A 268 -29.67 12.95 47.42
N SER A 269 -29.24 13.51 48.56
CA SER A 269 -28.76 14.89 48.59
C SER A 269 -27.44 14.98 47.83
N THR A 270 -27.34 15.93 46.92
CA THR A 270 -26.15 16.18 46.11
C THR A 270 -26.00 17.69 45.88
N TRP A 271 -24.82 18.10 45.41
CA TRP A 271 -24.55 19.48 45.07
C TRP A 271 -25.14 19.82 43.69
N TYR A 272 -25.73 21.00 43.59
CA TYR A 272 -26.11 21.68 42.35
C TYR A 272 -25.57 23.11 42.40
N TYR A 273 -25.41 23.73 41.24
CA TYR A 273 -25.05 25.14 41.12
C TYR A 273 -26.03 25.82 40.18
N PHE A 274 -26.61 26.93 40.62
CA PHE A 274 -27.45 27.79 39.80
C PHE A 274 -26.73 29.10 39.57
N ASP A 275 -26.65 29.51 38.30
CA ASP A 275 -25.99 30.74 37.92
C ASP A 275 -26.61 31.96 38.65
N PRO A 276 -25.81 32.82 39.31
CA PRO A 276 -26.35 33.92 40.11
C PRO A 276 -27.19 34.95 39.34
N THR A 277 -26.90 35.13 38.05
CA THR A 277 -27.52 36.12 37.19
C THR A 277 -28.78 35.53 36.54
N THR A 278 -28.60 34.43 35.81
CA THR A 278 -29.65 33.80 35.01
C THR A 278 -30.51 32.81 35.79
N ARG A 279 -30.06 32.36 36.97
CA ARG A 279 -30.69 31.31 37.80
C ARG A 279 -30.72 29.91 37.18
N ARG A 280 -30.11 29.75 36.01
CA ARG A 280 -30.06 28.47 35.29
C ARG A 280 -29.20 27.47 36.05
N LEU A 281 -29.64 26.22 36.11
CA LEU A 281 -28.83 25.11 36.57
C LEU A 281 -27.61 24.99 35.65
N ALA A 282 -26.42 24.98 36.23
CA ALA A 282 -25.23 24.56 35.50
C ALA A 282 -25.33 23.08 35.14
N GLU A 283 -25.14 22.79 33.86
CA GLU A 283 -25.16 21.43 33.31
C GLU A 283 -23.95 21.24 32.41
N GLY A 284 -23.31 20.07 32.50
CA GLY A 284 -22.03 19.80 31.85
C GLY A 284 -20.83 20.26 32.68
N LEU A 285 -19.73 20.54 31.98
CA LEU A 285 -18.47 21.00 32.57
C LEU A 285 -18.59 22.48 32.92
N THR A 286 -18.39 22.84 34.18
CA THR A 286 -18.62 24.19 34.70
C THR A 286 -17.44 24.66 35.52
N THR A 287 -16.98 25.89 35.29
CA THR A 287 -16.02 26.57 36.16
C THR A 287 -16.80 27.40 37.18
N LEU A 288 -16.63 27.10 38.46
CA LEU A 288 -17.25 27.83 39.56
C LEU A 288 -16.50 29.14 39.84
N PRO A 289 -17.12 30.13 40.51
CA PRO A 289 -16.48 31.40 40.86
C PRO A 289 -15.19 31.27 41.70
N ASP A 290 -15.00 30.15 42.41
CA ASP A 290 -13.79 29.85 43.16
C ASP A 290 -12.68 29.19 42.32
N GLY A 291 -12.87 29.09 40.99
CA GLY A 291 -11.95 28.50 40.03
C GLY A 291 -11.99 26.98 39.93
N ARG A 292 -12.83 26.28 40.72
CA ARG A 292 -12.99 24.82 40.58
C ARG A 292 -13.73 24.50 39.27
N GLN A 293 -13.17 23.60 38.49
CA GLN A 293 -13.89 22.97 37.38
C GLN A 293 -14.62 21.73 37.89
N VAL A 294 -15.93 21.65 37.70
CA VAL A 294 -16.81 20.57 38.17
C VAL A 294 -17.70 20.09 37.02
N TYR A 295 -18.42 18.97 37.20
CA TYR A 295 -19.35 18.47 36.19
C TYR A 295 -20.71 18.17 36.77
N TYR A 296 -21.74 18.89 36.33
CA TYR A 296 -23.11 18.71 36.79
C TYR A 296 -23.96 17.99 35.74
N THR A 297 -24.89 17.16 36.21
CA THR A 297 -26.06 16.78 35.41
C THR A 297 -27.31 16.95 36.24
N ARG A 298 -28.45 17.21 35.61
CA ARG A 298 -29.73 17.31 36.33
C ARG A 298 -30.03 16.04 37.16
N GLU A 299 -29.71 14.86 36.64
CA GLU A 299 -30.03 13.58 37.28
C GLU A 299 -29.17 13.27 38.51
N LYS A 300 -27.88 13.65 38.50
CA LYS A 300 -26.90 13.24 39.52
C LYS A 300 -26.42 14.40 40.40
N GLY A 301 -26.65 15.65 39.99
CA GLY A 301 -25.97 16.81 40.52
C GLY A 301 -24.48 16.77 40.20
N MET A 302 -23.64 17.21 41.13
CA MET A 302 -22.19 17.23 40.98
C MET A 302 -21.64 15.80 40.87
N ASN A 303 -21.10 15.47 39.72
CA ASN A 303 -20.48 14.18 39.46
C ASN A 303 -19.13 14.08 40.18
N LYS A 304 -18.82 12.86 40.61
CA LYS A 304 -17.62 12.52 41.38
C LYS A 304 -17.03 11.22 40.83
N GLY A 305 -15.71 11.07 40.92
CA GLY A 305 -14.98 9.94 40.36
C GLY A 305 -14.82 10.05 38.84
N LEU A 306 -14.66 8.90 38.17
CA LEU A 306 -14.45 8.81 36.73
C LEU A 306 -15.74 9.18 35.98
N VAL A 307 -15.64 10.17 35.10
CA VAL A 307 -16.70 10.59 34.17
C VAL A 307 -16.20 10.39 32.75
N THR A 308 -17.06 9.86 31.88
CA THR A 308 -16.78 9.65 30.46
C THR A 308 -17.74 10.49 29.63
N LEU A 309 -17.18 11.36 28.80
CA LEU A 309 -17.92 12.19 27.85
C LEU A 309 -17.66 11.65 26.45
N LYS A 310 -18.72 11.30 25.73
CA LYS A 310 -18.64 10.78 24.36
C LYS A 310 -18.76 11.93 23.39
N SER A 311 -17.84 12.06 22.43
CA SER A 311 -18.03 12.98 21.32
C SER A 311 -19.00 12.40 20.28
N ALA A 312 -19.66 13.27 19.50
CA ALA A 312 -20.49 12.86 18.36
C ALA A 312 -19.68 12.09 17.29
N GLU A 313 -18.35 12.28 17.28
CA GLU A 313 -17.38 11.62 16.39
C GLU A 313 -16.87 10.28 16.94
N GLY A 314 -17.35 9.85 18.12
CA GLY A 314 -17.09 8.51 18.67
C GLY A 314 -15.84 8.37 19.55
N TRP A 315 -15.17 9.47 19.93
CA TRP A 315 -14.05 9.45 20.86
C TRP A 315 -14.51 9.68 22.30
N ASP A 316 -14.09 8.80 23.22
CA ASP A 316 -14.36 8.94 24.66
C ASP A 316 -13.30 9.86 25.29
N THR A 317 -13.76 10.92 25.97
CA THR A 317 -12.92 11.78 26.82
C THR A 317 -13.19 11.45 28.28
N TYR A 318 -12.13 11.33 29.08
CA TYR A 318 -12.24 10.93 30.47
C TYR A 318 -11.78 12.05 31.41
N TYR A 319 -12.56 12.26 32.47
CA TYR A 319 -12.26 13.17 33.57
C TYR A 319 -12.31 12.40 34.89
N TYR A 320 -11.57 12.85 35.88
CA TYR A 320 -11.72 12.36 37.25
C TYR A 320 -12.00 13.54 38.19
N PHE A 321 -13.17 13.51 38.83
CA PHE A 321 -13.59 14.53 39.77
C PHE A 321 -13.35 14.04 41.20
N ASP A 322 -12.70 14.87 42.01
CA ASP A 322 -12.32 14.52 43.38
C ASP A 322 -13.56 14.11 44.22
N PRO A 323 -13.58 12.95 44.89
CA PRO A 323 -14.75 12.51 45.66
C PRO A 323 -15.16 13.43 46.81
N SER A 324 -14.23 14.22 47.36
CA SER A 324 -14.51 15.16 48.46
C SER A 324 -15.00 16.51 47.93
N LYS A 325 -14.32 17.10 46.94
CA LYS A 325 -14.54 18.47 46.46
C LYS A 325 -15.34 18.57 45.17
N GLY A 326 -15.45 17.48 44.41
CA GLY A 326 -16.05 17.45 43.07
C GLY A 326 -15.24 18.15 41.98
N SER A 327 -14.08 18.74 42.31
CA SER A 327 -13.23 19.43 41.35
C SER A 327 -12.47 18.44 40.45
N ALA A 328 -12.31 18.77 39.17
CA ALA A 328 -11.50 18.02 38.22
C ALA A 328 -10.07 17.92 38.74
N VAL A 329 -9.53 16.70 38.76
CA VAL A 329 -8.13 16.45 39.07
C VAL A 329 -7.28 16.93 37.88
N LYS A 330 -6.15 17.58 38.20
CA LYS A 330 -5.15 18.07 37.24
C LYS A 330 -3.76 17.57 37.66
N GLY A 331 -2.89 17.29 36.70
CA GLY A 331 -1.54 16.77 36.92
C GLY A 331 -1.47 15.26 37.17
N GLU A 332 -0.34 14.80 37.70
CA GLU A 332 -0.13 13.38 38.06
C GLU A 332 -0.95 13.01 39.31
N ALA A 333 -1.75 11.94 39.22
CA ALA A 333 -2.58 11.45 40.31
C ALA A 333 -2.56 9.92 40.41
N GLN A 334 -2.53 9.40 41.64
CA GLN A 334 -2.58 7.97 41.90
C GLN A 334 -4.01 7.56 42.28
N LEU A 335 -4.69 6.82 41.41
CA LEU A 335 -6.13 6.52 41.52
C LEU A 335 -6.41 5.02 41.40
N ASN A 336 -7.39 4.52 42.14
CA ASN A 336 -7.90 3.14 42.04
C ASN A 336 -9.25 3.13 41.33
N LEU A 337 -9.24 3.26 40.00
CA LEU A 337 -10.45 3.42 39.20
C LEU A 337 -11.29 2.14 39.07
N PHE A 338 -10.65 0.97 39.09
CA PHE A 338 -11.29 -0.32 38.79
C PHE A 338 -11.20 -1.36 39.91
N GLY A 339 -10.80 -0.95 41.12
CA GLY A 339 -10.73 -1.85 42.28
C GLY A 339 -9.57 -2.85 42.27
N ASN A 340 -8.66 -2.76 41.29
CA ASN A 340 -7.51 -3.65 41.10
C ASN A 340 -6.17 -3.00 41.50
N GLY A 341 -6.22 -1.99 42.37
CA GLY A 341 -5.05 -1.29 42.93
C GLY A 341 -4.85 0.10 42.34
N SER A 342 -4.11 0.94 43.06
CA SER A 342 -3.87 2.33 42.66
C SER A 342 -2.85 2.42 41.53
N ARG A 343 -3.20 3.11 40.45
CA ARG A 343 -2.36 3.35 39.27
C ARG A 343 -2.12 4.85 39.08
N TRP A 344 -1.03 5.21 38.42
CA TRP A 344 -0.73 6.61 38.09
C TRP A 344 -1.42 7.02 36.79
N TYR A 345 -2.06 8.19 36.80
CA TYR A 345 -2.67 8.83 35.66
C TYR A 345 -2.19 10.27 35.57
N TYR A 346 -2.28 10.87 34.39
CA TYR A 346 -2.04 12.29 34.19
C TYR A 346 -3.28 12.96 33.64
N PHE A 347 -3.67 14.09 34.23
CA PHE A 347 -4.77 14.92 33.76
C PHE A 347 -4.24 16.27 33.30
N TRP A 348 -4.62 16.70 32.10
CA TRP A 348 -4.19 17.96 31.51
C TRP A 348 -4.76 19.17 32.27
N GLY A 349 -4.32 20.38 31.91
CA GLY A 349 -4.78 21.62 32.55
C GLY A 349 -6.30 21.85 32.44
N ASN A 350 -6.92 21.30 31.39
CA ASN A 350 -8.37 21.29 31.18
C ASN A 350 -9.10 20.11 31.88
N GLY A 351 -8.42 19.29 32.67
CA GLY A 351 -8.98 18.17 33.43
C GLY A 351 -9.12 16.84 32.67
N THR A 352 -8.79 16.79 31.38
CA THR A 352 -8.88 15.56 30.58
C THR A 352 -7.74 14.59 30.88
N MET A 353 -8.00 13.29 30.88
CA MET A 353 -6.98 12.25 31.11
C MET A 353 -6.12 12.03 29.86
N ALA A 354 -4.80 12.00 30.06
CA ALA A 354 -3.84 11.58 29.03
C ALA A 354 -3.99 10.09 28.71
N LEU A 355 -3.97 9.76 27.42
CA LEU A 355 -3.96 8.40 26.88
C LEU A 355 -2.92 8.30 25.76
N GLY A 356 -2.36 7.11 25.58
CA GLY A 356 -1.26 6.91 24.63
C GLY A 356 0.05 7.53 25.12
N LEU A 357 1.04 7.65 24.22
CA LEU A 357 2.32 8.28 24.49
C LEU A 357 2.16 9.81 24.60
N SER A 358 2.15 10.33 25.82
CA SER A 358 1.84 11.73 26.12
C SER A 358 3.06 12.49 26.65
N PRO A 359 3.34 13.72 26.15
CA PRO A 359 4.36 14.59 26.75
C PRO A 359 3.87 15.13 28.09
N ILE A 360 4.62 14.93 29.16
CA ILE A 360 4.26 15.41 30.50
C ILE A 360 5.34 16.36 31.03
N PRO A 361 5.05 17.18 32.06
CA PRO A 361 6.00 18.16 32.59
C PRO A 361 7.37 17.57 32.92
N GLY A 362 8.42 18.39 32.75
CA GLY A 362 9.80 17.99 32.98
C GLY A 362 10.48 17.29 31.79
N ASN A 363 10.02 17.55 30.56
CA ASN A 363 10.57 16.94 29.32
C ASN A 363 10.48 15.40 29.29
N ARG A 364 9.47 14.86 29.97
CA ARG A 364 9.16 13.43 30.07
C ARG A 364 8.12 13.05 29.01
N LYS A 365 8.15 11.81 28.54
CA LYS A 365 7.07 11.21 27.75
C LYS A 365 6.68 9.88 28.37
N ALA A 366 5.44 9.74 28.81
CA ALA A 366 4.93 8.51 29.42
C ALA A 366 3.73 7.98 28.63
N TYR A 367 3.54 6.66 28.64
CA TYR A 367 2.40 6.04 27.97
C TYR A 367 1.31 5.69 28.98
N TYR A 368 0.09 6.17 28.73
CA TYR A 368 -1.05 5.93 29.60
C TYR A 368 -2.11 5.07 28.90
N THR A 369 -2.67 4.12 29.65
CA THR A 369 -3.89 3.41 29.22
C THR A 369 -4.96 3.56 30.28
N LEU A 370 -6.23 3.47 29.88
CA LEU A 370 -7.34 3.55 30.83
C LEU A 370 -7.21 2.51 31.95
N ARG A 371 -6.89 1.26 31.59
CA ARG A 371 -6.88 0.13 32.54
C ARG A 371 -5.60 0.00 33.37
N GLU A 372 -4.43 0.21 32.78
CA GLU A 372 -3.16 0.01 33.48
C GLU A 372 -2.55 1.31 34.03
N GLY A 373 -3.09 2.47 33.65
CA GLY A 373 -2.50 3.78 33.95
C GLY A 373 -1.17 3.97 33.24
N MET A 374 -0.23 4.62 33.91
CA MET A 374 1.14 4.84 33.44
C MET A 374 1.88 3.52 33.28
N LEU A 375 2.26 3.19 32.06
CA LEU A 375 3.03 2.00 31.74
C LEU A 375 4.48 2.13 32.20
N LYS A 376 5.09 1.00 32.57
CA LYS A 376 6.44 0.90 33.14
C LYS A 376 7.19 -0.32 32.58
N GLY A 377 8.51 -0.22 32.44
CA GLY A 377 9.38 -1.26 31.90
C GLY A 377 9.21 -1.46 30.39
N TRP A 378 9.54 -2.66 29.91
CA TRP A 378 9.35 -3.06 28.51
C TRP A 378 7.87 -3.17 28.17
N GLN A 379 7.42 -2.46 27.15
CA GLN A 379 6.01 -2.38 26.74
C GLN A 379 5.88 -2.33 25.22
N GLN A 380 4.79 -2.88 24.68
CA GLN A 380 4.46 -2.84 23.24
C GLN A 380 2.97 -2.52 23.02
N PRO A 381 2.49 -1.34 23.48
CA PRO A 381 1.05 -1.05 23.51
C PRO A 381 0.45 -0.72 22.13
N ASP A 382 1.26 -0.34 21.15
CA ASP A 382 0.86 0.08 19.80
C ASP A 382 1.66 -0.63 18.69
N GLY A 383 2.22 -1.81 19.01
CA GLY A 383 3.05 -2.59 18.10
C GLY A 383 4.55 -2.23 18.11
N TYR A 384 4.95 -1.13 18.74
CA TYR A 384 6.36 -0.75 18.86
C TYR A 384 6.88 -0.99 20.28
N TRP A 385 8.14 -1.40 20.39
CA TRP A 385 8.78 -1.59 21.69
C TRP A 385 9.20 -0.25 22.30
N TYR A 386 8.86 -0.06 23.57
CA TYR A 386 9.30 1.04 24.42
C TYR A 386 9.90 0.47 25.69
N TYR A 387 10.78 1.25 26.33
CA TYR A 387 11.15 1.02 27.72
C TYR A 387 10.84 2.28 28.52
N PHE A 388 9.93 2.15 29.49
CA PHE A 388 9.56 3.21 30.42
C PHE A 388 10.26 3.00 31.76
N ASP A 389 10.83 4.05 32.33
CA ASP A 389 11.50 4.00 33.62
C ASP A 389 10.58 3.46 34.72
N LEU A 390 11.07 2.53 35.55
CA LEU A 390 10.25 1.83 36.53
C LEU A 390 9.76 2.75 37.66
N ASN A 391 10.43 3.87 37.91
CA ASN A 391 10.05 4.80 38.95
C ASN A 391 9.13 5.88 38.37
N THR A 392 9.60 6.55 37.33
CA THR A 392 9.00 7.77 36.77
C THR A 392 8.08 7.50 35.58
N GLY A 393 8.14 6.34 34.93
CA GLY A 393 7.39 6.07 33.70
C GLY A 393 7.84 6.88 32.48
N ASP A 394 8.97 7.61 32.55
CA ASP A 394 9.52 8.32 31.40
C ASP A 394 10.10 7.33 30.38
N GLY A 395 9.76 7.51 29.11
CA GLY A 395 10.23 6.70 28.00
C GLY A 395 11.68 7.02 27.68
N TYR A 396 12.54 6.01 27.66
CA TYR A 396 13.95 6.22 27.34
C TYR A 396 14.16 6.78 25.93
N LYS A 397 15.25 7.53 25.76
CA LYS A 397 15.71 8.11 24.48
C LYS A 397 17.22 7.98 24.36
N GLY A 398 17.72 7.84 23.14
CA GLY A 398 19.14 7.67 22.85
C GLY A 398 19.66 6.27 23.16
N GLU A 399 20.98 6.13 23.16
CA GLU A 399 21.67 4.87 23.47
C GLU A 399 21.70 4.60 24.98
N ILE A 400 21.44 3.35 25.38
CA ILE A 400 21.47 2.88 26.77
C ILE A 400 22.04 1.47 26.90
N ASN A 401 22.93 1.23 27.87
CA ASN A 401 23.58 -0.07 28.14
C ASN A 401 23.20 -0.71 29.49
N SER A 402 22.34 -0.06 30.28
CA SER A 402 21.95 -0.58 31.60
C SER A 402 20.79 -1.57 31.53
N LEU A 403 20.05 -1.61 30.41
CA LEU A 403 18.90 -2.50 30.23
C LEU A 403 19.35 -3.96 30.05
N LYS A 404 18.53 -4.88 30.58
CA LYS A 404 18.76 -6.32 30.45
C LYS A 404 18.01 -6.87 29.25
N ASN A 405 18.71 -7.69 28.47
CA ASN A 405 18.13 -8.48 27.40
C ASN A 405 17.37 -9.70 27.94
N THR A 406 16.78 -10.53 27.07
CA THR A 406 15.98 -11.70 27.51
C THR A 406 16.82 -12.77 28.23
N SER A 407 18.14 -12.74 28.06
CA SER A 407 19.10 -13.60 28.77
C SER A 407 19.61 -12.97 30.09
N GLY A 408 19.10 -11.82 30.50
CA GLY A 408 19.51 -11.11 31.72
C GLY A 408 20.86 -10.39 31.62
N GLN A 409 21.45 -10.30 30.43
CA GLN A 409 22.72 -9.61 30.18
C GLN A 409 22.48 -8.13 29.90
N SER A 410 23.35 -7.26 30.41
CA SER A 410 23.36 -5.85 30.02
C SER A 410 23.85 -5.72 28.59
N THR A 411 23.10 -4.99 27.77
CA THR A 411 23.39 -4.77 26.35
C THR A 411 22.94 -3.37 25.95
N TRP A 412 23.41 -2.93 24.78
CA TRP A 412 23.04 -1.63 24.22
C TRP A 412 21.68 -1.72 23.53
N TYR A 413 20.86 -0.69 23.72
CA TYR A 413 19.64 -0.39 22.97
C TYR A 413 19.67 1.07 22.54
N TYR A 414 18.94 1.40 21.47
CA TYR A 414 18.72 2.78 21.05
C TYR A 414 17.22 3.05 20.93
N PHE A 415 16.76 4.11 21.59
CA PHE A 415 15.38 4.58 21.48
C PHE A 415 15.35 5.92 20.77
N ASP A 416 14.49 6.05 19.77
CA ASP A 416 14.34 7.29 19.01
C ASP A 416 13.97 8.46 19.95
N PRO A 417 14.68 9.60 19.94
CA PRO A 417 14.43 10.69 20.88
C PRO A 417 13.04 11.32 20.80
N THR A 418 12.39 11.25 19.63
CA THR A 418 11.09 11.88 19.38
C THR A 418 9.95 10.93 19.73
N THR A 419 9.99 9.74 19.16
CA THR A 419 8.93 8.72 19.27
C THR A 419 9.12 7.80 20.47
N ARG A 420 10.32 7.71 21.05
CA ARG A 420 10.69 6.80 22.16
C ARG A 420 10.62 5.31 21.83
N ARG A 421 10.46 4.99 20.54
CA ARG A 421 10.43 3.62 20.03
C ARG A 421 11.84 3.05 19.99
N LEU A 422 11.99 1.77 20.33
CA LEU A 422 13.21 1.01 20.09
C LEU A 422 13.50 1.00 18.58
N ALA A 423 14.71 1.34 18.19
CA ALA A 423 15.16 1.19 16.80
C ALA A 423 15.55 -0.26 16.51
N GLU A 424 14.55 -1.12 16.47
CA GLU A 424 14.71 -2.54 16.18
C GLU A 424 15.10 -2.76 14.72
N GLY A 425 16.07 -3.66 14.49
CA GLY A 425 16.68 -3.93 13.20
C GLY A 425 17.88 -3.05 12.86
N LEU A 426 18.25 -3.07 11.57
CA LEU A 426 19.36 -2.30 11.01
C LEU A 426 19.03 -0.80 11.04
N THR A 427 19.83 -0.04 11.79
CA THR A 427 19.60 1.37 12.08
C THR A 427 20.88 2.16 11.86
N THR A 428 20.77 3.33 11.23
CA THR A 428 21.86 4.32 11.21
C THR A 428 21.69 5.26 12.39
N LEU A 429 22.66 5.28 13.28
CA LEU A 429 22.68 6.16 14.45
C LEU A 429 23.05 7.61 14.05
N PRO A 430 22.75 8.62 14.88
CA PRO A 430 23.12 10.02 14.62
C PRO A 430 24.62 10.27 14.39
N ASP A 431 25.49 9.39 14.89
CA ASP A 431 26.94 9.45 14.69
C ASP A 431 27.42 8.78 13.39
N GLY A 432 26.49 8.28 12.57
CA GLY A 432 26.76 7.62 11.29
C GLY A 432 27.05 6.13 11.37
N ARG A 433 27.16 5.53 12.57
CA ARG A 433 27.30 4.07 12.70
C ARG A 433 26.04 3.38 12.18
N ARG A 434 26.22 2.31 11.40
CA ARG A 434 25.14 1.39 11.04
C ARG A 434 25.18 0.22 12.01
N VAL A 435 24.17 0.07 12.85
CA VAL A 435 24.12 -0.98 13.88
C VAL A 435 22.85 -1.81 13.66
N CYS A 436 22.71 -2.93 14.36
CA CYS A 436 21.45 -3.67 14.39
C CYS A 436 21.06 -3.96 15.84
N TYR A 437 19.82 -3.66 16.23
CA TYR A 437 19.28 -4.01 17.54
C TYR A 437 18.19 -5.06 17.39
N THR A 438 18.08 -5.99 18.33
CA THR A 438 16.86 -6.80 18.50
C THR A 438 16.35 -6.66 19.92
N ARG A 439 15.05 -6.77 20.15
CA ARG A 439 14.52 -6.75 21.52
C ARG A 439 15.16 -7.86 22.38
N GLU A 440 15.42 -9.02 21.80
CA GLU A 440 15.95 -10.20 22.48
C GLU A 440 17.41 -10.06 22.88
N GLN A 441 18.27 -9.51 22.01
CA GLN A 441 19.73 -9.51 22.20
C GLN A 441 20.31 -8.11 22.47
N GLY A 442 19.55 -7.05 22.17
CA GLY A 442 20.07 -5.69 22.07
C GLY A 442 20.95 -5.52 20.84
N MET A 443 22.00 -4.71 20.96
CA MET A 443 22.92 -4.45 19.86
C MET A 443 23.67 -5.73 19.45
N LEU A 444 23.49 -6.12 18.20
CA LEU A 444 24.17 -7.27 17.60
C LEU A 444 25.67 -6.98 17.45
N LYS A 445 26.48 -8.03 17.67
CA LYS A 445 27.95 -7.99 17.60
C LYS A 445 28.47 -9.29 17.00
N GLY A 446 29.54 -9.21 16.22
CA GLY A 446 30.08 -10.33 15.46
C GLY A 446 29.18 -10.72 14.28
N TRP A 447 29.32 -11.95 13.82
CA TRP A 447 28.49 -12.53 12.76
C TRP A 447 27.06 -12.80 13.26
N ASN A 448 26.07 -12.21 12.60
CA ASN A 448 24.66 -12.40 12.89
C ASN A 448 23.87 -12.44 11.60
N THR A 449 22.90 -13.35 11.50
CA THR A 449 21.93 -13.36 10.41
C THR A 449 20.72 -12.52 10.81
N TYR A 450 20.41 -11.49 10.03
CA TYR A 450 19.23 -10.65 10.21
C TYR A 450 18.45 -10.54 8.89
N LYS A 451 17.15 -10.87 8.93
CA LYS A 451 16.28 -10.94 7.73
C LYS A 451 16.94 -11.72 6.57
N GLY A 452 17.57 -12.86 6.88
CA GLY A 452 18.21 -13.74 5.89
C GLY A 452 19.54 -13.29 5.30
N ILE A 453 20.05 -12.14 5.72
CA ILE A 453 21.36 -11.62 5.33
C ILE A 453 22.31 -11.76 6.51
N GLU A 454 23.52 -12.26 6.26
CA GLU A 454 24.56 -12.40 7.28
C GLU A 454 25.37 -11.11 7.36
N TYR A 455 25.46 -10.52 8.55
CA TYR A 455 26.15 -9.27 8.81
C TYR A 455 27.25 -9.49 9.85
N PHE A 456 28.40 -8.86 9.65
CA PHE A 456 29.42 -8.73 10.68
C PHE A 456 29.36 -7.34 11.28
N PHE A 457 29.02 -7.27 12.57
CA PHE A 457 29.04 -6.04 13.36
C PHE A 457 30.29 -6.00 14.26
N ASN A 458 30.99 -4.87 14.29
CA ASN A 458 32.20 -4.68 15.08
C ASN A 458 31.98 -5.06 16.56
N MET A 459 32.86 -5.89 17.12
CA MET A 459 32.73 -6.40 18.50
C MET A 459 32.73 -5.32 19.59
N SER A 460 33.32 -4.15 19.32
CA SER A 460 33.39 -3.04 20.26
C SER A 460 32.22 -2.08 20.06
N THR A 461 32.04 -1.58 18.84
CA THR A 461 31.15 -0.45 18.51
C THR A 461 29.78 -0.88 17.98
N GLY A 462 29.59 -2.14 17.59
CA GLY A 462 28.39 -2.64 16.92
C GLY A 462 28.23 -2.14 15.47
N ASN A 463 29.18 -1.36 14.94
CA ASN A 463 29.10 -0.83 13.59
C ASN A 463 29.21 -1.95 12.54
N LEU A 464 28.40 -1.90 11.50
CA LEU A 464 28.40 -2.82 10.38
C LEU A 464 29.72 -2.70 9.60
N GLU A 465 30.40 -3.83 9.43
CA GLU A 465 31.68 -3.93 8.74
C GLU A 465 31.64 -4.87 7.53
N ASN A 466 30.75 -5.86 7.52
CA ASN A 466 30.61 -6.79 6.39
C ASN A 466 29.17 -7.28 6.23
N THR A 467 28.79 -7.60 4.99
CA THR A 467 27.48 -8.13 4.61
C THR A 467 27.68 -9.27 3.62
N ILE A 468 27.18 -10.46 3.95
CA ILE A 468 27.13 -11.65 3.10
C ILE A 468 25.65 -11.92 2.80
N VAL A 469 25.29 -11.89 1.51
CA VAL A 469 23.94 -12.18 1.04
C VAL A 469 23.94 -13.57 0.43
N ASN A 470 23.07 -14.46 0.92
CA ASN A 470 22.84 -15.76 0.30
C ASN A 470 21.85 -15.61 -0.87
N GLY A 471 22.33 -15.09 -1.99
CA GLY A 471 21.56 -14.70 -3.18
C GLY A 471 22.01 -13.34 -3.70
N LEU A 472 21.19 -12.72 -4.54
CA LEU A 472 21.43 -11.36 -5.04
C LEU A 472 20.52 -10.39 -4.29
N LEU A 473 21.08 -9.29 -3.78
CA LEU A 473 20.29 -8.23 -3.13
C LEU A 473 19.65 -7.34 -4.18
N GLY A 474 18.36 -7.12 -4.07
CA GLY A 474 17.59 -6.18 -4.88
C GLY A 474 16.64 -5.34 -4.05
N ILE A 475 15.99 -4.40 -4.72
CA ILE A 475 14.91 -3.58 -4.18
C ILE A 475 13.72 -3.62 -5.11
N ASP A 476 12.56 -3.26 -4.60
CA ASP A 476 11.43 -2.89 -5.44
C ASP A 476 10.97 -1.47 -5.09
N VAL A 477 10.64 -0.70 -6.14
CA VAL A 477 10.40 0.73 -6.02
C VAL A 477 9.26 1.20 -6.93
N SER A 478 8.65 2.30 -6.52
CA SER A 478 7.58 2.97 -7.25
C SER A 478 7.70 4.49 -7.07
N SER A 479 6.68 5.24 -7.50
CA SER A 479 6.58 6.67 -7.19
C SER A 479 6.63 7.00 -5.69
N HIS A 480 6.33 6.04 -4.80
CA HIS A 480 6.35 6.25 -3.34
C HIS A 480 7.73 6.58 -2.77
N GLN A 481 8.81 6.10 -3.39
CA GLN A 481 10.17 6.42 -2.96
C GLN A 481 10.63 7.81 -3.43
N GLY A 482 9.85 8.49 -4.27
CA GLY A 482 10.18 9.78 -4.84
C GLY A 482 11.49 9.75 -5.64
N LYS A 483 12.33 10.78 -5.48
CA LYS A 483 13.61 10.89 -6.19
C LYS A 483 14.67 9.99 -5.54
N ILE A 484 15.25 9.10 -6.35
CA ILE A 484 16.27 8.13 -5.93
C ILE A 484 17.65 8.50 -6.48
N ASP A 485 18.68 8.47 -5.62
CA ASP A 485 20.09 8.53 -6.00
C ASP A 485 20.62 7.11 -6.29
N TRP A 486 20.46 6.70 -7.54
CA TRP A 486 20.75 5.33 -8.00
C TRP A 486 22.23 4.93 -7.89
N GLN A 487 23.16 5.90 -7.90
CA GLN A 487 24.58 5.61 -7.73
C GLN A 487 24.85 5.12 -6.31
N LYS A 488 24.28 5.79 -5.30
CA LYS A 488 24.36 5.34 -3.90
C LYS A 488 23.65 4.02 -3.66
N VAL A 489 22.52 3.78 -4.34
CA VAL A 489 21.83 2.50 -4.31
C VAL A 489 22.76 1.39 -4.81
N LYS A 490 23.42 1.58 -5.97
CA LYS A 490 24.40 0.61 -6.50
C LYS A 490 25.56 0.37 -5.53
N GLU A 491 26.11 1.43 -4.96
CA GLU A 491 27.23 1.37 -4.01
C GLU A 491 26.85 0.69 -2.69
N SER A 492 25.55 0.65 -2.34
CA SER A 492 25.05 -0.07 -1.17
C SER A 492 25.03 -1.60 -1.34
N GLY A 493 25.36 -2.11 -2.53
CA GLY A 493 25.40 -3.54 -2.83
C GLY A 493 24.15 -4.08 -3.54
N VAL A 494 23.18 -3.22 -3.85
CA VAL A 494 22.00 -3.60 -4.67
C VAL A 494 22.46 -4.01 -6.07
N GLN A 495 21.88 -5.08 -6.60
CA GLN A 495 22.24 -5.70 -7.88
C GLN A 495 21.10 -5.66 -8.90
N PHE A 496 19.85 -5.59 -8.43
CA PHE A 496 18.68 -5.45 -9.29
C PHE A 496 17.59 -4.58 -8.66
N ALA A 497 16.67 -4.08 -9.49
CA ALA A 497 15.46 -3.40 -9.06
C ALA A 497 14.22 -3.93 -9.81
N ILE A 498 13.13 -4.18 -9.10
CA ILE A 498 11.80 -4.46 -9.70
C ILE A 498 10.99 -3.17 -9.60
N ILE A 499 10.61 -2.57 -10.74
CA ILE A 499 10.07 -1.20 -10.77
C ILE A 499 8.59 -1.24 -11.13
N ARG A 500 7.73 -0.57 -10.36
CA ARG A 500 6.29 -0.55 -10.63
C ARG A 500 6.01 0.11 -11.98
N VAL A 501 5.34 -0.60 -12.89
CA VAL A 501 4.87 -0.03 -14.16
C VAL A 501 3.41 0.41 -14.07
N LEU A 502 2.57 -0.34 -13.35
CA LEU A 502 1.13 -0.10 -13.27
C LEU A 502 0.71 -0.04 -11.80
N GLY A 503 -0.15 0.93 -11.49
CA GLY A 503 -0.88 1.02 -10.24
C GLY A 503 -2.30 1.52 -10.43
N TRP A 504 -2.95 1.89 -9.34
CA TRP A 504 -4.32 2.40 -9.33
C TRP A 504 -4.36 3.85 -8.88
N ASN A 505 -5.09 4.68 -9.63
CA ASN A 505 -5.36 6.06 -9.24
C ASN A 505 -6.70 6.14 -8.50
N SER A 506 -6.67 6.12 -7.16
CA SER A 506 -7.88 6.16 -6.33
C SER A 506 -8.74 7.41 -6.53
N ALA A 507 -8.15 8.54 -6.91
CA ALA A 507 -8.89 9.78 -7.19
C ALA A 507 -9.61 9.75 -8.55
N GLY A 508 -9.02 9.05 -9.53
CA GLY A 508 -9.56 8.90 -10.88
C GLY A 508 -10.42 7.65 -11.08
N GLY A 509 -10.31 6.65 -10.19
CA GLY A 509 -11.01 5.38 -10.30
C GLY A 509 -10.57 4.52 -11.49
N ASP A 510 -9.31 4.64 -11.93
CA ASP A 510 -8.79 3.92 -13.09
C ASP A 510 -7.29 3.56 -12.92
N TYR A 511 -6.80 2.67 -13.77
CA TYR A 511 -5.39 2.28 -13.83
C TYR A 511 -4.52 3.45 -14.29
N MET A 512 -3.30 3.50 -13.75
CA MET A 512 -2.29 4.49 -14.16
C MET A 512 -0.92 3.84 -14.35
N ILE A 513 -0.17 4.35 -15.33
CA ILE A 513 1.27 4.09 -15.39
C ILE A 513 1.94 4.85 -14.24
N ASP A 514 2.81 4.18 -13.49
CA ASP A 514 3.55 4.82 -12.41
C ASP A 514 4.42 5.96 -12.96
N SER A 515 4.24 7.16 -12.42
CA SER A 515 4.88 8.37 -12.92
C SER A 515 6.41 8.34 -12.84
N MET A 516 6.99 7.46 -12.03
CA MET A 516 8.44 7.30 -11.88
C MET A 516 9.01 6.11 -12.65
N PHE A 517 8.18 5.28 -13.31
CA PHE A 517 8.62 4.05 -13.98
C PHE A 517 9.78 4.31 -14.97
N GLU A 518 9.56 5.15 -15.98
CA GLU A 518 10.53 5.47 -17.03
C GLU A 518 11.84 6.06 -16.46
N THR A 519 11.71 6.97 -15.49
CA THR A 519 12.86 7.62 -14.83
C THR A 519 13.68 6.61 -14.02
N ASN A 520 13.01 5.73 -13.27
CA ASN A 520 13.67 4.71 -12.46
C ASN A 520 14.31 3.64 -13.34
N MET A 521 13.64 3.20 -14.41
CA MET A 521 14.19 2.25 -15.39
C MET A 521 15.49 2.79 -15.99
N GLN A 522 15.46 4.01 -16.52
CA GLN A 522 16.62 4.64 -17.13
C GLN A 522 17.79 4.77 -16.16
N ASN A 523 17.54 5.28 -14.95
CA ASN A 523 18.60 5.58 -13.99
C ASN A 523 19.20 4.33 -13.35
N ALA A 524 18.38 3.31 -13.06
CA ALA A 524 18.87 2.02 -12.58
C ALA A 524 19.78 1.34 -13.62
N LEU A 525 19.38 1.35 -14.89
CA LEU A 525 20.17 0.81 -15.99
C LEU A 525 21.49 1.58 -16.18
N ASN A 526 21.47 2.90 -16.07
CA ASN A 526 22.67 3.75 -16.23
C ASN A 526 23.78 3.42 -15.21
N VAL A 527 23.43 3.01 -13.99
CA VAL A 527 24.39 2.58 -12.96
C VAL A 527 24.71 1.08 -13.02
N GLY A 528 24.20 0.38 -14.04
CA GLY A 528 24.46 -1.04 -14.28
C GLY A 528 23.71 -1.98 -13.33
N LEU A 529 22.53 -1.60 -12.85
CA LEU A 529 21.62 -2.54 -12.20
C LEU A 529 20.83 -3.34 -13.23
N GLN A 530 20.51 -4.59 -12.88
CA GLN A 530 19.52 -5.37 -13.60
C GLN A 530 18.11 -4.88 -13.24
N VAL A 531 17.16 -4.97 -14.16
CA VAL A 531 15.81 -4.43 -13.93
C VAL A 531 14.72 -5.44 -14.30
N GLY A 532 13.67 -5.44 -13.48
CA GLY A 532 12.39 -6.09 -13.73
C GLY A 532 11.27 -5.08 -13.53
N ALA A 533 10.02 -5.52 -13.67
CA ALA A 533 8.87 -4.65 -13.45
C ALA A 533 7.77 -5.38 -12.68
N TYR A 534 6.86 -4.63 -12.07
CA TYR A 534 5.63 -5.21 -11.53
C TYR A 534 4.41 -4.34 -11.82
N LEU A 535 3.25 -4.99 -11.95
CA LEU A 535 1.95 -4.34 -12.07
C LEU A 535 1.09 -4.72 -10.86
N TYR A 536 0.64 -3.72 -10.10
CA TYR A 536 -0.28 -3.91 -8.98
C TYR A 536 -1.69 -4.12 -9.53
N SER A 537 -2.23 -5.32 -9.33
CA SER A 537 -3.45 -5.80 -9.99
C SER A 537 -4.69 -5.66 -9.11
N TYR A 538 -5.82 -5.33 -9.73
CA TYR A 538 -7.16 -5.36 -9.15
C TYR A 538 -8.09 -6.31 -9.92
N ALA A 539 -7.56 -7.14 -10.81
CA ALA A 539 -8.36 -8.00 -11.68
C ALA A 539 -9.11 -9.10 -10.89
N PHE A 540 -10.42 -9.20 -11.12
CA PHE A 540 -11.29 -10.23 -10.53
C PHE A 540 -11.62 -11.36 -11.52
N ASN A 541 -11.22 -11.20 -12.79
CA ASN A 541 -11.42 -12.18 -13.85
C ASN A 541 -10.33 -12.10 -14.94
N THR A 542 -10.35 -13.07 -15.85
CA THR A 542 -9.34 -13.21 -16.91
C THR A 542 -9.39 -12.11 -17.97
N SER A 543 -10.53 -11.42 -18.14
CA SER A 543 -10.64 -10.28 -19.07
C SER A 543 -9.99 -9.03 -18.48
N GLU A 544 -10.17 -8.78 -17.19
CA GLU A 544 -9.57 -7.63 -16.50
C GLU A 544 -8.04 -7.76 -16.42
N ILE A 545 -7.49 -8.92 -16.06
CA ILE A 545 -6.03 -9.08 -16.03
C ILE A 545 -5.42 -8.97 -17.43
N ALA A 546 -6.16 -9.39 -18.46
CA ALA A 546 -5.72 -9.18 -19.84
C ALA A 546 -5.71 -7.70 -20.20
N TYR A 547 -6.68 -6.92 -19.72
CA TYR A 547 -6.70 -5.48 -19.90
C TYR A 547 -5.52 -4.81 -19.20
N GLU A 548 -5.30 -5.10 -17.91
CA GLU A 548 -4.18 -4.55 -17.12
C GLU A 548 -2.82 -4.83 -17.78
N VAL A 549 -2.59 -6.08 -18.19
CA VAL A 549 -1.34 -6.47 -18.87
C VAL A 549 -1.18 -5.74 -20.20
N ASN A 550 -2.23 -5.64 -21.02
CA ASN A 550 -2.16 -4.90 -22.29
C ASN A 550 -1.92 -3.40 -22.08
N TYR A 551 -2.50 -2.82 -21.03
CA TYR A 551 -2.27 -1.44 -20.66
C TYR A 551 -0.78 -1.22 -20.29
N ALA A 552 -0.23 -2.06 -19.42
CA ALA A 552 1.19 -2.01 -19.04
C ALA A 552 2.14 -2.26 -20.22
N LEU A 553 1.79 -3.16 -21.16
CA LEU A 553 2.58 -3.49 -22.34
C LEU A 553 2.89 -2.28 -23.22
N SER A 554 2.00 -1.28 -23.27
CA SER A 554 2.23 -0.04 -24.02
C SER A 554 3.51 0.69 -23.59
N THR A 555 3.86 0.60 -22.30
CA THR A 555 5.04 1.23 -21.70
C THR A 555 6.20 0.23 -21.62
N LEU A 556 5.94 -1.01 -21.18
CA LEU A 556 6.97 -2.05 -21.06
C LEU A 556 7.73 -2.29 -22.37
N ASN A 557 7.04 -2.23 -23.51
CA ASN A 557 7.64 -2.51 -24.82
C ASN A 557 8.74 -1.52 -25.22
N ASN A 558 8.82 -0.34 -24.61
CA ASN A 558 9.93 0.60 -24.80
C ASN A 558 11.25 0.08 -24.19
N TRP A 559 11.16 -0.86 -23.23
CA TRP A 559 12.27 -1.36 -22.41
C TRP A 559 12.52 -2.87 -22.56
N LYS A 560 11.85 -3.50 -23.52
CA LYS A 560 11.78 -4.97 -23.63
C LYS A 560 13.14 -5.66 -23.64
N GLU A 561 14.11 -5.10 -24.34
CA GLU A 561 15.45 -5.71 -24.49
C GLU A 561 16.33 -5.49 -23.24
N GLN A 562 15.97 -4.52 -22.39
CA GLN A 562 16.70 -4.16 -21.18
C GLN A 562 16.14 -4.84 -19.92
N ILE A 563 14.88 -5.26 -19.93
CA ILE A 563 14.25 -5.99 -18.82
C ILE A 563 14.81 -7.42 -18.76
N THR A 564 15.66 -7.67 -17.76
CA THR A 564 16.29 -8.99 -17.56
C THR A 564 15.58 -9.82 -16.51
N TYR A 565 15.05 -9.18 -15.45
CA TYR A 565 14.22 -9.83 -14.44
C TYR A 565 12.76 -9.97 -14.92
N PRO A 566 11.95 -10.88 -14.32
CA PRO A 566 10.56 -11.05 -14.73
C PRO A 566 9.71 -9.80 -14.55
N VAL A 567 8.63 -9.74 -15.32
CA VAL A 567 7.50 -8.86 -15.05
C VAL A 567 6.54 -9.60 -14.13
N TYR A 568 6.33 -9.06 -12.93
CA TYR A 568 5.51 -9.66 -11.89
C TYR A 568 4.10 -9.08 -11.88
N ILE A 569 3.10 -9.94 -11.73
CA ILE A 569 1.74 -9.55 -11.36
C ILE A 569 1.67 -9.53 -9.84
N ASP A 570 1.60 -8.34 -9.25
CA ASP A 570 1.41 -8.15 -7.83
C ASP A 570 -0.08 -8.29 -7.50
N TYR A 571 -0.41 -9.36 -6.78
CA TYR A 571 -1.77 -9.87 -6.62
C TYR A 571 -2.06 -10.14 -5.12
N GLU A 572 -2.38 -9.05 -4.41
CA GLU A 572 -2.48 -9.10 -2.94
C GLU A 572 -3.65 -8.31 -2.33
N ASP A 573 -4.28 -7.43 -3.10
CA ASP A 573 -5.30 -6.51 -2.60
C ASP A 573 -6.50 -7.24 -1.96
N LYS A 574 -7.01 -6.69 -0.86
CA LYS A 574 -8.16 -7.26 -0.15
C LYS A 574 -9.40 -7.39 -1.04
N LEU A 575 -9.61 -6.46 -1.96
CA LEU A 575 -10.74 -6.48 -2.90
C LEU A 575 -10.72 -7.72 -3.79
N ILE A 576 -9.54 -8.23 -4.14
CA ILE A 576 -9.41 -9.47 -4.91
C ILE A 576 -10.07 -10.60 -4.14
N TRP A 577 -9.78 -10.72 -2.84
CA TRP A 577 -10.31 -11.80 -2.00
C TRP A 577 -11.82 -11.69 -1.80
N GLU A 578 -12.34 -10.46 -1.75
CA GLU A 578 -13.77 -10.15 -1.58
C GLU A 578 -14.58 -10.38 -2.86
N ASN A 579 -13.96 -10.28 -4.05
CA ASN A 579 -14.65 -10.32 -5.34
C ASN A 579 -14.32 -11.55 -6.20
N THR A 580 -13.60 -12.52 -5.65
CA THR A 580 -13.30 -13.80 -6.33
C THR A 580 -13.67 -14.99 -5.44
N ASN A 581 -14.10 -16.08 -6.05
CA ASN A 581 -14.80 -17.16 -5.34
C ASN A 581 -13.87 -18.19 -4.69
N ASN A 582 -12.74 -18.51 -5.32
CA ASN A 582 -11.87 -19.61 -4.90
C ASN A 582 -10.44 -19.50 -5.45
N LYS A 583 -9.56 -20.43 -5.00
CA LYS A 583 -8.16 -20.49 -5.42
C LYS A 583 -7.98 -20.74 -6.92
N GLU A 584 -8.82 -21.57 -7.51
CA GLU A 584 -8.71 -21.96 -8.92
C GLU A 584 -8.94 -20.74 -9.83
N GLN A 585 -10.00 -19.96 -9.59
CA GLN A 585 -10.27 -18.72 -10.31
C GLN A 585 -9.08 -17.75 -10.25
N ARG A 586 -8.48 -17.54 -9.08
CA ARG A 586 -7.32 -16.64 -8.89
C ARG A 586 -6.07 -17.16 -9.60
N THR A 587 -5.87 -18.47 -9.56
CA THR A 587 -4.79 -19.14 -10.26
C THR A 587 -4.94 -18.97 -11.78
N ASP A 588 -6.16 -19.09 -12.31
CA ASP A 588 -6.46 -18.88 -13.72
C ASP A 588 -6.26 -17.43 -14.18
N ILE A 589 -6.61 -16.46 -13.33
CA ILE A 589 -6.35 -15.02 -13.59
C ILE A 589 -4.85 -14.78 -13.71
N LEU A 590 -4.07 -15.20 -12.71
CA LEU A 590 -2.60 -15.07 -12.73
C LEU A 590 -1.99 -15.77 -13.95
N ARG A 591 -2.38 -17.03 -14.21
CA ARG A 591 -1.91 -17.79 -15.38
C ARG A 591 -2.21 -17.07 -16.68
N THR A 592 -3.38 -16.46 -16.80
CA THR A 592 -3.78 -15.70 -18.00
C THR A 592 -2.84 -14.51 -18.23
N GLY A 593 -2.67 -13.64 -17.23
CA GLY A 593 -1.79 -12.48 -17.34
C GLY A 593 -0.32 -12.87 -17.61
N MET A 594 0.19 -13.88 -16.91
CA MET A 594 1.57 -14.34 -17.10
C MET A 594 1.81 -14.97 -18.47
N ASN A 595 0.81 -15.65 -19.05
CA ASN A 595 0.86 -16.15 -20.42
C ASN A 595 0.89 -15.02 -21.45
N LEU A 596 0.09 -13.97 -21.25
CA LEU A 596 0.10 -12.78 -22.10
C LEU A 596 1.48 -12.11 -22.10
N LEU A 597 2.10 -11.93 -20.93
CA LEU A 597 3.47 -11.40 -20.82
C LEU A 597 4.49 -12.29 -21.55
N GLN A 598 4.40 -13.62 -21.39
CA GLN A 598 5.28 -14.57 -22.08
C GLN A 598 5.13 -14.53 -23.61
N ALA A 599 3.89 -14.44 -24.10
CA ALA A 599 3.60 -14.34 -25.53
C ALA A 599 4.17 -13.05 -26.16
N HIS A 600 4.34 -12.00 -25.35
CA HIS A 600 5.01 -10.75 -25.74
C HIS A 600 6.53 -10.77 -25.51
N GLY A 601 7.09 -11.89 -25.06
CA GLY A 601 8.52 -12.06 -24.91
C GLY A 601 9.07 -11.50 -23.61
N TYR A 602 8.31 -11.52 -22.51
CA TYR A 602 8.82 -11.29 -21.15
C TYR A 602 8.97 -12.61 -20.39
N LEU A 603 9.93 -12.65 -19.45
CA LEU A 603 9.80 -13.59 -18.34
C LEU A 603 8.67 -13.07 -17.45
N SER A 604 7.87 -13.96 -16.88
CA SER A 604 6.72 -13.56 -16.06
C SER A 604 6.63 -14.35 -14.79
N GLY A 605 6.13 -13.68 -13.76
CA GLY A 605 5.87 -14.26 -12.47
C GLY A 605 4.70 -13.56 -11.78
N PHE A 606 4.43 -13.99 -10.55
CA PHE A 606 3.48 -13.35 -9.67
C PHE A 606 4.12 -13.06 -8.32
N TYR A 607 3.61 -12.02 -7.68
CA TYR A 607 3.97 -11.62 -6.35
C TYR A 607 2.74 -11.64 -5.44
N THR A 608 2.94 -12.10 -4.20
CA THR A 608 1.97 -11.98 -3.11
C THR A 608 2.65 -12.26 -1.76
N TYR A 609 2.01 -11.91 -0.65
CA TYR A 609 2.50 -12.25 0.69
C TYR A 609 2.26 -13.73 1.05
N TYR A 610 3.12 -14.28 1.91
CA TYR A 610 3.16 -15.71 2.26
C TYR A 610 1.80 -16.31 2.63
N SER A 611 1.01 -15.63 3.47
CA SER A 611 -0.32 -16.11 3.86
C SER A 611 -1.29 -16.20 2.67
N ALA A 612 -1.26 -15.25 1.73
CA ALA A 612 -2.10 -15.31 0.54
C ALA A 612 -1.65 -16.44 -0.41
N ALA A 613 -0.35 -16.64 -0.58
CA ALA A 613 0.19 -17.77 -1.34
C ALA A 613 -0.27 -19.13 -0.76
N GLN A 614 -0.35 -19.26 0.57
CA GLN A 614 -0.85 -20.47 1.22
C GLN A 614 -2.37 -20.65 1.08
N ASN A 615 -3.13 -19.55 1.25
CA ASN A 615 -4.56 -19.62 1.53
C ASN A 615 -5.45 -19.28 0.33
N TYR A 616 -4.94 -18.57 -0.67
CA TYR A 616 -5.77 -17.99 -1.73
C TYR A 616 -5.37 -18.34 -3.16
N ILE A 617 -4.18 -18.88 -3.41
CA ILE A 617 -3.70 -19.24 -4.76
C ILE A 617 -3.17 -20.69 -4.73
N ASN A 618 -3.25 -21.41 -5.86
CA ASN A 618 -2.54 -22.68 -6.02
C ASN A 618 -1.08 -22.41 -6.44
N THR A 619 -0.32 -21.82 -5.53
CA THR A 619 1.04 -21.29 -5.81
C THR A 619 1.99 -22.35 -6.37
N GLN A 620 1.96 -23.58 -5.84
CA GLN A 620 2.88 -24.63 -6.30
C GLN A 620 2.57 -25.05 -7.75
N ASP A 621 1.30 -25.07 -8.16
CA ASP A 621 0.92 -25.40 -9.54
C ASP A 621 1.54 -24.42 -10.52
N LEU A 622 1.48 -23.11 -10.23
CA LEU A 622 2.08 -22.07 -11.08
C LEU A 622 3.62 -22.19 -11.14
N ILE A 623 4.28 -22.51 -10.03
CA ILE A 623 5.74 -22.74 -10.00
C ILE A 623 6.10 -23.98 -10.84
N ASP A 624 5.35 -25.07 -10.71
CA ASP A 624 5.60 -26.33 -11.42
C ASP A 624 5.35 -26.18 -12.94
N GLU A 625 4.41 -25.30 -13.31
CA GLU A 625 4.15 -24.85 -14.69
C GLU A 625 5.30 -24.00 -15.27
N GLY A 626 6.16 -23.42 -14.42
CA GLY A 626 7.39 -22.71 -14.80
C GLY A 626 7.35 -21.19 -14.63
N TYR A 627 6.31 -20.64 -14.00
CA TYR A 627 6.23 -19.22 -13.68
C TYR A 627 7.12 -18.85 -12.49
N ASP A 628 7.55 -17.59 -12.48
CA ASP A 628 8.30 -17.05 -11.36
C ASP A 628 7.41 -16.71 -10.16
N PHE A 629 7.94 -16.97 -8.97
CA PHE A 629 7.27 -16.61 -7.74
C PHE A 629 8.16 -15.70 -6.89
N TRP A 630 7.63 -14.52 -6.59
CA TRP A 630 8.21 -13.55 -5.68
C TRP A 630 7.34 -13.49 -4.42
N VAL A 631 7.88 -13.92 -3.28
CA VAL A 631 7.11 -14.05 -2.03
C VAL A 631 7.51 -13.00 -1.02
N ALA A 632 6.53 -12.31 -0.42
CA ALA A 632 6.78 -11.47 0.76
C ALA A 632 6.60 -12.23 2.07
N HIS A 633 7.65 -12.26 2.89
CA HIS A 633 7.57 -12.73 4.27
C HIS A 633 8.69 -12.12 5.12
N THR A 634 8.46 -10.92 5.66
CA THR A 634 9.51 -10.12 6.31
C THR A 634 9.93 -10.60 7.70
N SER A 635 9.18 -11.54 8.28
CA SER A 635 9.50 -12.21 9.55
C SER A 635 10.27 -13.52 9.37
N ALA A 636 10.46 -14.01 8.13
CA ALA A 636 11.22 -15.23 7.88
C ALA A 636 12.74 -15.01 8.03
N SER A 637 13.46 -16.08 8.35
CA SER A 637 14.93 -16.07 8.46
C SER A 637 15.64 -16.61 7.22
N GLU A 638 14.90 -17.22 6.29
CA GLU A 638 15.39 -17.83 5.05
C GLU A 638 14.27 -17.85 4.00
N ASN A 639 14.57 -18.31 2.77
CA ASN A 639 13.57 -18.42 1.71
C ASN A 639 12.32 -19.17 2.22
N PRO A 640 11.16 -18.49 2.34
CA PRO A 640 10.00 -19.07 3.01
C PRO A 640 9.25 -20.07 2.13
N TRP A 641 9.59 -20.17 0.83
CA TRP A 641 8.88 -21.03 -0.12
C TRP A 641 9.82 -21.75 -1.07
N VAL A 642 9.74 -23.09 -1.10
CA VAL A 642 10.54 -23.92 -2.01
C VAL A 642 10.17 -23.62 -3.46
N GLY A 643 11.13 -23.09 -4.23
CA GLY A 643 10.92 -22.72 -5.64
C GLY A 643 10.56 -21.24 -5.85
N ALA A 644 10.40 -20.44 -4.80
CA ALA A 644 10.36 -18.98 -4.96
C ALA A 644 11.71 -18.47 -5.48
N SER A 645 11.66 -17.70 -6.55
CA SER A 645 12.85 -17.14 -7.20
C SER A 645 13.30 -15.83 -6.55
N ILE A 646 12.39 -15.13 -5.88
CA ILE A 646 12.68 -13.93 -5.10
C ILE A 646 11.93 -13.99 -3.77
N TRP A 647 12.60 -13.57 -2.70
CA TRP A 647 12.00 -13.35 -1.38
C TRP A 647 12.11 -11.87 -1.00
N GLN A 648 10.98 -11.18 -0.82
CA GLN A 648 10.95 -9.87 -0.17
C GLN A 648 11.14 -10.08 1.34
N ASN A 649 12.33 -9.75 1.82
CA ASN A 649 12.76 -10.01 3.19
C ASN A 649 12.52 -8.83 4.14
N SER A 650 12.15 -7.65 3.63
CA SER A 650 11.89 -6.46 4.44
C SER A 650 11.05 -5.43 3.67
N HIS A 651 10.23 -4.65 4.39
CA HIS A 651 9.57 -3.42 3.91
C HIS A 651 10.03 -2.16 4.68
N GLU A 652 11.07 -2.31 5.49
CA GLU A 652 11.56 -1.26 6.41
C GLU A 652 13.06 -1.06 6.26
N SER A 653 13.65 -1.52 5.15
CA SER A 653 15.08 -1.39 4.94
C SER A 653 15.44 0.06 4.63
N ILE A 654 16.56 0.54 5.17
CA ILE A 654 17.13 1.84 4.85
C ILE A 654 18.31 1.63 3.89
N ILE A 655 18.14 2.05 2.64
CA ILE A 655 19.16 1.97 1.58
C ILE A 655 19.65 3.37 1.25
N SER A 656 20.98 3.54 1.22
CA SER A 656 21.57 4.83 0.87
C SER A 656 21.15 5.26 -0.53
N GLY A 657 20.68 6.50 -0.64
CA GLY A 657 20.15 7.07 -1.89
C GLY A 657 18.63 7.05 -2.00
N ILE A 658 17.93 6.42 -1.05
CA ILE A 658 16.47 6.46 -0.95
C ILE A 658 16.07 7.15 0.35
N ASN A 659 15.10 8.06 0.29
CA ASN A 659 14.55 8.72 1.47
C ASN A 659 13.46 7.84 2.09
N GLY A 660 13.63 7.45 3.36
CA GLY A 660 12.68 6.59 4.07
C GLY A 660 12.91 5.11 3.79
N ASN A 661 11.86 4.32 4.03
CA ASN A 661 11.90 2.87 3.91
C ASN A 661 11.83 2.42 2.44
N VAL A 662 12.50 1.31 2.14
CA VAL A 662 12.38 0.60 0.87
C VAL A 662 12.28 -0.90 1.11
N ASP A 663 11.57 -1.56 0.21
CA ASP A 663 11.44 -3.01 0.20
C ASP A 663 12.74 -3.63 -0.33
N THR A 664 13.26 -4.63 0.38
CA THR A 664 14.44 -5.38 -0.06
C THR A 664 14.09 -6.80 -0.41
N ASN A 665 14.83 -7.32 -1.39
CA ASN A 665 14.58 -8.60 -2.02
C ASN A 665 15.86 -9.41 -2.13
N ILE A 666 15.76 -10.71 -1.88
CA ILE A 666 16.82 -11.66 -2.19
C ILE A 666 16.38 -12.51 -3.38
N SER A 667 17.10 -12.39 -4.50
CA SER A 667 16.89 -13.29 -5.63
C SER A 667 17.81 -14.50 -5.55
N TYR A 668 17.22 -15.69 -5.76
CA TYR A 668 17.92 -16.96 -5.85
C TYR A 668 18.24 -17.37 -7.29
N VAL A 669 17.90 -16.51 -8.26
CA VAL A 669 18.14 -16.72 -9.68
C VAL A 669 18.88 -15.51 -10.25
N ASP A 670 20.04 -15.74 -10.87
CA ASP A 670 20.77 -14.69 -11.57
C ASP A 670 20.22 -14.48 -12.99
N TYR A 671 19.17 -13.66 -13.09
CA TYR A 671 18.55 -13.29 -14.37
C TYR A 671 19.46 -12.47 -15.29
N GLY A 672 20.40 -11.70 -14.71
CA GLY A 672 21.40 -10.99 -15.50
C GLY A 672 22.29 -11.96 -16.27
N ARG A 673 22.74 -13.03 -15.62
CA ARG A 673 23.49 -14.13 -16.27
C ARG A 673 22.63 -14.93 -17.25
N LEU A 674 21.34 -15.14 -16.96
CA LEU A 674 20.40 -15.81 -17.87
C LEU A 674 20.20 -15.04 -19.18
N ASN A 675 20.24 -13.70 -19.13
CA ASN A 675 20.03 -12.85 -20.32
C ASN A 675 21.32 -12.26 -20.89
N ARG A 676 22.50 -12.75 -20.46
CA ARG A 676 23.79 -12.24 -20.95
C ARG A 676 23.93 -12.39 -22.46
N THR A 677 24.63 -11.44 -23.08
CA THR A 677 24.96 -11.50 -24.51
C THR A 677 25.94 -12.64 -24.80
N ILE A 678 25.63 -13.44 -25.81
CA ILE A 678 26.49 -14.50 -26.33
C ILE A 678 26.74 -14.32 -27.83
N THR A 679 27.75 -15.01 -28.35
CA THR A 679 28.04 -15.07 -29.79
C THR A 679 27.86 -16.51 -30.29
N VAL A 680 27.12 -16.68 -31.39
CA VAL A 680 26.94 -17.96 -32.09
C VAL A 680 27.20 -17.79 -33.58
N TYR A 681 27.57 -18.87 -34.27
CA TYR A 681 27.63 -18.91 -35.74
C TYR A 681 26.29 -19.43 -36.28
N ASP A 682 25.55 -18.56 -36.97
CA ASP A 682 24.25 -18.90 -37.56
C ASP A 682 24.46 -19.59 -38.92
N GLN A 683 24.08 -20.86 -38.98
CA GLN A 683 24.20 -21.73 -40.16
C GLN A 683 23.35 -21.25 -41.33
N ASN A 684 22.22 -20.58 -41.07
CA ASN A 684 21.29 -20.16 -42.12
C ASN A 684 21.82 -18.95 -42.90
N VAL A 685 22.62 -18.09 -42.26
CA VAL A 685 23.19 -16.88 -42.87
C VAL A 685 24.71 -16.94 -43.06
N GLY A 686 25.39 -17.91 -42.45
CA GLY A 686 26.84 -18.12 -42.58
C GLY A 686 27.72 -17.09 -41.89
N LYS A 687 27.28 -16.53 -40.75
CA LYS A 687 28.04 -15.51 -39.99
C LYS A 687 27.82 -15.60 -38.48
N ASN A 688 28.72 -14.97 -37.73
CA ASN A 688 28.55 -14.80 -36.29
C ASN A 688 27.45 -13.77 -35.99
N ILE A 689 26.58 -14.10 -35.04
CA ILE A 689 25.48 -13.28 -34.53
C ILE A 689 25.66 -13.12 -33.02
N GLN A 690 25.35 -11.92 -32.51
CA GLN A 690 25.27 -11.63 -31.09
C GLN A 690 23.81 -11.42 -30.69
N GLY A 691 23.45 -11.92 -29.51
CA GLY A 691 22.13 -11.75 -28.91
C GLY A 691 22.14 -12.23 -27.47
N SER A 692 21.08 -11.92 -26.72
CA SER A 692 20.94 -12.51 -25.38
C SER A 692 20.80 -14.04 -25.46
N MET A 693 21.34 -14.76 -24.49
CA MET A 693 21.21 -16.22 -24.39
C MET A 693 19.74 -16.66 -24.59
N ARG A 694 18.81 -15.99 -23.93
CA ARG A 694 17.37 -16.24 -24.05
C ARG A 694 16.84 -16.06 -25.47
N SER A 695 17.19 -14.95 -26.13
CA SER A 695 16.76 -14.69 -27.51
C SER A 695 17.34 -15.71 -28.49
N ILE A 696 18.61 -16.08 -28.32
CA ILE A 696 19.26 -17.10 -29.16
C ILE A 696 18.62 -18.47 -28.95
N VAL A 697 18.32 -18.88 -27.72
CA VAL A 697 17.62 -20.14 -27.44
C VAL A 697 16.25 -20.19 -28.13
N ALA A 698 15.46 -19.12 -28.04
CA ALA A 698 14.16 -19.06 -28.70
C ALA A 698 14.26 -19.17 -30.23
N GLN A 699 15.27 -18.51 -30.82
CA GLN A 699 15.54 -18.59 -32.26
C GLN A 699 15.97 -19.99 -32.71
N ILE A 700 16.74 -20.69 -31.88
CA ILE A 700 17.11 -22.10 -32.12
C ILE A 700 15.85 -22.97 -32.07
N VAL A 701 15.02 -22.86 -31.03
CA VAL A 701 13.79 -23.66 -30.92
C VAL A 701 12.88 -23.44 -32.13
N GLN A 702 12.73 -22.19 -32.57
CA GLN A 702 11.96 -21.88 -33.77
C GLN A 702 12.52 -22.55 -35.02
N ASN A 703 13.84 -22.50 -35.21
CA ASN A 703 14.51 -23.12 -36.35
C ASN A 703 14.35 -24.64 -36.36
N GLU A 704 14.57 -25.25 -35.20
CA GLU A 704 14.68 -26.70 -35.04
C GLU A 704 13.31 -27.40 -35.03
N VAL A 705 12.38 -26.90 -34.21
CA VAL A 705 11.11 -27.60 -33.92
C VAL A 705 9.90 -26.67 -33.98
N GLY A 706 10.04 -25.42 -34.42
CA GLY A 706 8.98 -24.40 -34.38
C GLY A 706 7.74 -24.70 -35.24
N ASN A 707 7.78 -25.73 -36.09
CA ASN A 707 6.59 -26.26 -36.77
C ASN A 707 5.80 -27.29 -35.92
N GLY A 708 6.28 -27.61 -34.72
CA GLY A 708 5.71 -28.55 -33.77
C GLY A 708 5.89 -30.04 -34.12
N LEU A 709 6.48 -30.37 -35.27
CA LEU A 709 6.66 -31.74 -35.76
C LEU A 709 5.38 -32.60 -35.66
N GLY A 710 4.22 -32.00 -35.97
CA GLY A 710 2.92 -32.67 -35.92
C GLY A 710 2.16 -32.55 -34.58
N LEU A 711 2.79 -32.01 -33.53
CA LEU A 711 2.12 -31.71 -32.26
C LEU A 711 1.32 -30.41 -32.33
N THR A 712 0.34 -30.25 -31.44
CA THR A 712 -0.49 -29.04 -31.27
C THR A 712 -0.68 -28.75 -29.78
N GLY A 713 -1.05 -27.50 -29.44
CA GLY A 713 -1.42 -27.13 -28.07
C GLY A 713 -0.34 -27.44 -27.03
N LEU A 714 -0.74 -28.00 -25.88
CA LEU A 714 0.16 -28.27 -24.76
C LEU A 714 1.30 -29.23 -25.10
N ASP A 715 1.04 -30.26 -25.90
CA ASP A 715 2.07 -31.19 -26.36
C ASP A 715 3.17 -30.46 -27.15
N ARG A 716 2.76 -29.49 -27.99
CA ARG A 716 3.73 -28.68 -28.73
C ARG A 716 4.58 -27.81 -27.79
N GLN A 717 3.97 -27.25 -26.76
CA GLN A 717 4.69 -26.49 -25.73
C GLN A 717 5.72 -27.37 -25.00
N GLU A 718 5.38 -28.62 -24.67
CA GLU A 718 6.33 -29.58 -24.08
C GLU A 718 7.52 -29.87 -25.00
N LEU A 719 7.32 -29.93 -26.32
CA LEU A 719 8.42 -30.09 -27.29
C LEU A 719 9.33 -28.86 -27.31
N TYR A 720 8.75 -27.66 -27.30
CA TYR A 720 9.52 -26.42 -27.23
C TYR A 720 10.35 -26.34 -25.96
N LYS A 721 9.80 -26.76 -24.82
CA LYS A 721 10.53 -26.82 -23.55
C LYS A 721 11.71 -27.78 -23.61
N ALA A 722 11.51 -29.01 -24.11
CA ALA A 722 12.59 -29.98 -24.25
C ALA A 722 13.71 -29.45 -25.16
N GLN A 723 13.37 -28.89 -26.32
CA GLN A 723 14.35 -28.32 -27.25
C GLN A 723 15.05 -27.09 -26.65
N ALA A 724 14.35 -26.24 -25.90
CA ALA A 724 14.93 -25.04 -25.27
C ALA A 724 16.03 -25.41 -24.27
N VAL A 725 15.77 -26.39 -23.39
CA VAL A 725 16.73 -26.82 -22.37
C VAL A 725 17.92 -27.54 -23.00
N ALA A 726 17.69 -28.37 -24.01
CA ALA A 726 18.77 -29.00 -24.77
C ALA A 726 19.62 -27.96 -25.53
N ALA A 727 19.00 -26.97 -26.17
CA ALA A 727 19.71 -25.88 -26.86
C ALA A 727 20.53 -25.04 -25.88
N ARG A 728 19.94 -24.61 -24.76
CA ARG A 728 20.67 -23.85 -23.74
C ARG A 728 21.88 -24.60 -23.21
N SER A 729 21.70 -25.87 -22.83
CA SER A 729 22.78 -26.68 -22.26
C SER A 729 23.91 -26.90 -23.28
N TYR A 730 23.56 -27.04 -24.57
CA TYR A 730 24.53 -27.14 -25.67
C TYR A 730 25.34 -25.85 -25.82
N LEU A 731 24.67 -24.69 -25.82
CA LEU A 731 25.33 -23.39 -25.86
C LEU A 731 26.29 -23.21 -24.69
N GLU A 732 25.83 -23.46 -23.47
CA GLU A 732 26.62 -23.35 -22.23
C GLU A 732 27.84 -24.29 -22.25
N PHE A 733 27.66 -25.55 -22.72
CA PHE A 733 28.75 -26.51 -22.85
C PHE A 733 29.88 -26.01 -23.76
N HIS A 734 29.53 -25.43 -24.90
CA HIS A 734 30.50 -24.95 -25.90
C HIS A 734 31.12 -23.61 -25.50
N LEU A 735 30.31 -22.66 -25.02
CA LEU A 735 30.78 -21.35 -24.54
C LEU A 735 31.73 -21.51 -23.35
N GLY A 736 31.43 -22.42 -22.41
CA GLY A 736 32.30 -22.73 -21.28
C GLY A 736 33.67 -23.32 -21.67
N ARG A 737 33.84 -23.72 -22.94
CA ARG A 737 35.11 -24.21 -23.52
C ARG A 737 35.75 -23.20 -24.48
N GLY A 738 35.26 -21.97 -24.52
CA GLY A 738 35.75 -20.91 -25.41
C GLY A 738 35.45 -21.17 -26.89
N SER A 739 34.49 -22.05 -27.20
CA SER A 739 34.06 -22.33 -28.58
C SER A 739 32.87 -21.45 -28.96
N VAL A 740 32.79 -21.04 -30.23
CA VAL A 740 31.59 -20.39 -30.79
C VAL A 740 30.63 -21.50 -31.26
N PRO A 741 29.46 -21.67 -30.62
CA PRO A 741 28.49 -22.70 -31.03
C PRO A 741 27.96 -22.43 -32.43
N SER A 742 27.76 -23.48 -33.24
CA SER A 742 27.12 -23.38 -34.56
C SER A 742 25.70 -23.89 -34.50
N VAL A 743 24.74 -23.05 -34.86
CA VAL A 743 23.29 -23.33 -34.74
C VAL A 743 22.52 -22.69 -35.90
N GLY A 744 21.31 -23.15 -36.21
CA GLY A 744 20.41 -22.40 -37.09
C GLY A 744 19.52 -21.45 -36.29
N LEU A 745 19.34 -20.21 -36.78
CA LEU A 745 18.44 -19.23 -36.16
C LEU A 745 17.25 -18.90 -37.06
N SER A 746 16.08 -18.71 -36.45
CA SER A 746 14.85 -18.25 -37.12
C SER A 746 14.03 -17.37 -36.18
N LEU A 747 13.29 -16.40 -36.72
CA LEU A 747 12.49 -15.45 -35.92
C LEU A 747 11.38 -16.18 -35.16
N PRO A 748 11.38 -16.18 -33.81
CA PRO A 748 10.44 -16.98 -33.03
C PRO A 748 9.01 -16.42 -33.07
N THR A 749 8.04 -17.33 -33.10
CA THR A 749 6.62 -17.03 -32.86
C THR A 749 6.35 -16.82 -31.36
N SER A 750 5.22 -16.19 -31.03
CA SER A 750 4.77 -16.05 -29.63
C SER A 750 4.61 -17.38 -28.91
N GLU A 751 4.20 -18.44 -29.63
CA GLU A 751 4.07 -19.80 -29.09
C GLU A 751 5.43 -20.37 -28.65
N VAL A 752 6.48 -20.13 -29.44
CA VAL A 752 7.85 -20.56 -29.13
C VAL A 752 8.42 -19.73 -27.98
N LEU A 753 8.17 -18.42 -27.96
CA LEU A 753 8.57 -17.55 -26.84
C LEU A 753 7.95 -18.02 -25.53
N GLN A 754 6.67 -18.41 -25.52
CA GLN A 754 6.00 -18.93 -24.34
C GLN A 754 6.72 -20.16 -23.77
N GLY A 755 6.89 -21.21 -24.58
CA GLY A 755 7.52 -22.46 -24.13
C GLY A 755 8.99 -22.27 -23.72
N THR A 756 9.75 -21.44 -24.44
CA THR A 756 11.17 -21.20 -24.13
C THR A 756 11.34 -20.41 -22.84
N ASN A 757 10.57 -19.36 -22.62
CA ASN A 757 10.68 -18.49 -21.44
C ASN A 757 10.40 -19.23 -20.13
N GLN A 758 9.49 -20.22 -20.13
CA GLN A 758 9.17 -21.02 -18.95
C GLN A 758 10.34 -21.88 -18.45
N VAL A 759 11.23 -22.30 -19.35
CA VAL A 759 12.29 -23.27 -19.02
C VAL A 759 13.70 -22.79 -19.32
N VAL A 760 13.88 -21.56 -19.79
CA VAL A 760 15.21 -21.02 -20.09
C VAL A 760 16.13 -21.02 -18.86
N ARG A 761 15.58 -21.10 -17.64
CA ARG A 761 16.33 -21.22 -16.37
C ARG A 761 16.92 -22.60 -16.08
N TYR A 762 16.57 -23.64 -16.85
CA TYR A 762 17.07 -25.00 -16.62
C TYR A 762 18.28 -25.36 -17.49
N GLU A 763 19.17 -26.18 -16.95
CA GLU A 763 20.31 -26.79 -17.64
C GLU A 763 20.40 -28.29 -17.33
N ILE A 764 21.04 -29.05 -18.21
CA ILE A 764 21.31 -30.47 -18.04
C ILE A 764 22.74 -30.64 -17.56
N LEU A 765 22.90 -31.29 -16.41
CA LEU A 765 24.20 -31.52 -15.77
C LEU A 765 24.56 -32.99 -15.74
N TYR A 766 25.83 -33.30 -15.96
CA TYR A 766 26.43 -34.59 -15.68
C TYR A 766 27.59 -34.41 -14.70
N ASN A 767 27.55 -35.10 -13.56
CA ASN A 767 28.54 -34.96 -12.48
C ASN A 767 28.81 -33.50 -12.08
N GLY A 768 27.75 -32.69 -11.99
CA GLY A 768 27.81 -31.28 -11.60
C GLY A 768 28.28 -30.30 -12.68
N SER A 769 28.70 -30.78 -13.86
CA SER A 769 29.09 -29.94 -15.00
C SER A 769 28.02 -29.94 -16.08
N VAL A 770 27.87 -28.84 -16.83
CA VAL A 770 26.95 -28.76 -17.96
C VAL A 770 27.28 -29.87 -18.98
N ALA A 771 26.28 -30.65 -19.35
CA ALA A 771 26.39 -31.76 -20.28
C ALA A 771 26.39 -31.27 -21.74
N ASN A 772 27.13 -31.97 -22.62
CA ASN A 772 26.94 -31.78 -24.06
C ASN A 772 25.60 -32.38 -24.46
N THR A 773 24.64 -31.54 -24.83
CA THR A 773 23.29 -31.96 -25.20
C THR A 773 23.10 -31.86 -26.70
N ALA A 774 23.92 -32.60 -27.44
CA ALA A 774 23.74 -32.74 -28.88
C ALA A 774 22.34 -33.28 -29.19
N TYR A 775 21.68 -32.71 -30.19
CA TYR A 775 20.37 -33.14 -30.66
C TYR A 775 20.35 -33.12 -32.19
N GLY A 776 19.44 -33.87 -32.79
CA GLY A 776 19.28 -33.91 -34.23
C GLY A 776 17.89 -34.34 -34.65
N SER A 777 17.65 -34.31 -35.95
CA SER A 777 16.31 -34.51 -36.53
C SER A 777 15.70 -35.87 -36.15
N CYS A 778 16.30 -36.98 -36.58
CA CYS A 778 15.72 -38.32 -36.41
C CYS A 778 16.83 -39.36 -36.24
N ALA A 779 16.75 -40.20 -35.21
CA ALA A 779 17.83 -41.09 -34.80
C ALA A 779 17.80 -42.48 -35.45
N GLY A 780 16.63 -42.93 -35.92
CA GLY A 780 16.37 -44.34 -36.23
C GLY A 780 15.80 -45.08 -35.01
N SER A 781 15.95 -46.40 -34.90
CA SER A 781 15.42 -47.14 -33.72
C SER A 781 16.20 -46.89 -32.42
N TYR A 782 17.45 -46.46 -32.53
CA TYR A 782 18.32 -46.08 -31.42
C TYR A 782 19.16 -44.90 -31.84
N THR A 783 19.51 -44.05 -30.87
CA THR A 783 20.46 -42.96 -31.08
C THR A 783 21.87 -43.50 -31.33
N ASN A 784 22.72 -42.64 -31.85
CA ASN A 784 24.14 -42.87 -32.07
C ASN A 784 24.94 -42.40 -30.84
N SER A 785 26.14 -42.95 -30.66
CA SER A 785 27.08 -42.47 -29.65
C SER A 785 27.91 -41.30 -30.16
N ALA A 786 28.26 -40.38 -29.27
CA ALA A 786 29.26 -39.34 -29.57
C ALA A 786 30.62 -39.93 -29.94
N ALA A 787 30.97 -41.09 -29.39
CA ALA A 787 32.22 -41.80 -29.67
C ALA A 787 32.31 -42.26 -31.13
N ASN A 788 31.21 -42.81 -31.69
CA ASN A 788 31.14 -43.19 -33.10
C ASN A 788 31.36 -41.99 -34.03
N MET A 789 30.91 -40.81 -33.61
CA MET A 789 31.12 -39.55 -34.32
C MET A 789 32.53 -38.95 -34.14
N GLY A 790 33.34 -39.49 -33.22
CA GLY A 790 34.63 -38.92 -32.85
C GLY A 790 34.52 -37.64 -32.02
N TRP A 791 33.33 -37.35 -31.44
CA TRP A 791 33.08 -36.15 -30.64
C TRP A 791 33.50 -36.30 -29.17
N GLY A 792 34.00 -37.48 -28.80
CA GLY A 792 34.46 -37.82 -27.45
C GLY A 792 33.59 -38.90 -26.78
N ASN A 793 34.07 -39.37 -25.63
CA ASN A 793 33.39 -40.40 -24.84
C ASN A 793 32.56 -39.74 -23.73
N TYR A 794 31.24 -39.65 -23.93
CA TYR A 794 30.31 -39.17 -22.92
C TYR A 794 29.34 -40.29 -22.54
N SER A 795 29.27 -40.63 -21.26
CA SER A 795 28.38 -41.69 -20.74
C SER A 795 26.89 -41.41 -20.99
N TYR A 796 26.54 -40.15 -21.25
CA TYR A 796 25.18 -39.66 -21.49
C TYR A 796 24.91 -39.35 -22.98
N LEU A 797 25.88 -39.52 -23.88
CA LEU A 797 25.67 -39.49 -25.35
C LEU A 797 26.01 -40.85 -25.94
N VAL A 798 25.22 -41.84 -25.53
CA VAL A 798 25.30 -43.26 -25.89
C VAL A 798 24.02 -43.69 -26.60
N PRO A 799 23.98 -44.86 -27.26
CA PRO A 799 22.77 -45.35 -27.89
C PRO A 799 21.67 -45.57 -26.86
N VAL A 800 20.55 -44.87 -27.03
CA VAL A 800 19.29 -45.06 -26.30
C VAL A 800 18.17 -45.34 -27.29
N VAL A 801 17.13 -46.04 -26.84
CA VAL A 801 16.02 -46.41 -27.72
C VAL A 801 15.26 -45.16 -28.20
N SER A 802 14.91 -45.11 -29.48
CA SER A 802 14.10 -44.06 -30.11
C SER A 802 12.99 -44.72 -30.93
N GLN A 803 12.18 -45.55 -30.25
CA GLN A 803 11.35 -46.57 -30.90
C GLN A 803 10.22 -46.03 -31.79
N TYR A 804 9.89 -44.75 -31.69
CA TYR A 804 8.76 -44.14 -32.38
C TYR A 804 9.16 -43.27 -33.57
N ASP A 805 10.45 -43.07 -33.80
CA ASP A 805 10.98 -42.28 -34.93
C ASP A 805 10.45 -42.78 -36.28
N ASN A 806 10.37 -44.10 -36.46
CA ASN A 806 9.86 -44.71 -37.70
C ASN A 806 8.37 -44.44 -37.95
N ILE A 807 7.58 -44.27 -36.89
CA ILE A 807 6.15 -43.96 -36.97
C ILE A 807 5.94 -42.46 -37.19
N TRP A 808 6.73 -41.62 -36.51
CA TRP A 808 6.56 -40.17 -36.50
C TRP A 808 7.25 -39.48 -37.69
N ALA A 809 8.31 -40.08 -38.21
CA ALA A 809 9.11 -39.56 -39.31
C ALA A 809 9.27 -40.61 -40.44
N PRO A 810 8.16 -41.14 -41.01
CA PRO A 810 8.20 -42.27 -41.94
C PRO A 810 9.01 -41.98 -43.21
N ASN A 811 9.12 -40.71 -43.60
CA ASN A 811 9.92 -40.27 -44.75
C ASN A 811 11.43 -40.54 -44.60
N TYR A 812 11.90 -40.83 -43.38
CA TYR A 812 13.30 -41.14 -43.09
C TYR A 812 13.52 -42.61 -42.74
N TYR A 813 12.51 -43.48 -42.90
CA TYR A 813 12.56 -44.85 -42.38
C TYR A 813 12.00 -45.92 -43.36
N PRO A 814 12.83 -46.48 -44.26
CA PRO A 814 14.19 -46.04 -44.60
C PRO A 814 14.19 -44.92 -45.66
N LYS A 815 15.27 -44.14 -45.67
CA LYS A 815 15.59 -43.22 -46.76
C LYS A 815 16.66 -43.82 -47.65
N VAL A 816 16.33 -44.03 -48.92
CA VAL A 816 17.28 -44.51 -49.93
C VAL A 816 17.83 -43.33 -50.71
N ASN A 817 19.15 -43.27 -50.88
CA ASN A 817 19.82 -42.32 -51.76
C ASN A 817 20.82 -43.00 -52.68
N THR A 818 20.96 -42.48 -53.90
CA THR A 818 21.97 -42.94 -54.86
C THR A 818 22.93 -41.80 -55.19
N ILE A 819 24.21 -42.01 -54.88
CA ILE A 819 25.30 -41.06 -55.09
C ILE A 819 25.97 -41.38 -56.42
N ASN A 820 26.08 -40.38 -57.30
CA ASN A 820 26.77 -40.51 -58.59
C ASN A 820 28.29 -40.49 -58.45
N THR A 821 29.00 -40.85 -59.52
CA THR A 821 30.46 -40.94 -59.54
C THR A 821 31.18 -39.64 -59.17
N SER A 822 30.68 -38.50 -59.61
CA SER A 822 31.34 -37.20 -59.37
C SER A 822 31.28 -36.83 -57.88
N THR A 823 30.09 -36.93 -57.28
CA THR A 823 29.90 -36.68 -55.85
C THR A 823 30.68 -37.69 -55.01
N MET A 824 30.59 -38.98 -55.33
CA MET A 824 31.34 -39.99 -54.59
C MET A 824 32.85 -39.77 -54.69
N ARG A 825 33.38 -39.44 -55.88
CA ARG A 825 34.80 -39.09 -56.03
C ARG A 825 35.22 -37.99 -55.06
N ASN A 826 34.45 -36.90 -54.99
CA ASN A 826 34.75 -35.79 -54.09
C ASN A 826 34.69 -36.22 -52.62
N ASN A 827 33.71 -37.04 -52.23
CA ASN A 827 33.61 -37.58 -50.88
C ASN A 827 34.84 -38.44 -50.51
N ILE A 828 35.25 -39.34 -51.40
CA ILE A 828 36.42 -40.21 -51.19
C ILE A 828 37.69 -39.36 -51.06
N ILE A 829 37.89 -38.37 -51.94
CA ILE A 829 39.05 -37.47 -51.88
C ILE A 829 39.09 -36.69 -50.57
N LYS A 830 37.95 -36.22 -50.03
CA LYS A 830 37.89 -35.56 -48.72
C LYS A 830 38.36 -36.47 -47.58
N MET A 831 38.07 -37.77 -47.66
CA MET A 831 38.40 -38.73 -46.62
C MET A 831 39.86 -39.19 -46.65
N VAL A 832 40.40 -39.51 -47.84
CA VAL A 832 41.72 -40.14 -47.98
C VAL A 832 42.77 -39.28 -48.69
N GLY A 833 42.36 -38.14 -49.27
CA GLY A 833 43.23 -37.28 -50.06
C GLY A 833 43.47 -37.78 -51.49
N ASN A 834 43.90 -36.87 -52.36
CA ASN A 834 44.04 -37.14 -53.79
C ASN A 834 45.11 -38.20 -54.12
N THR A 835 46.20 -38.25 -53.34
CA THR A 835 47.30 -39.21 -53.54
C THR A 835 46.84 -40.66 -53.35
N VAL A 836 46.10 -40.93 -52.26
CA VAL A 836 45.56 -42.27 -52.01
C VAL A 836 44.48 -42.60 -53.04
N PHE A 837 43.56 -41.67 -53.29
CA PHE A 837 42.49 -41.86 -54.27
C PHE A 837 43.02 -42.23 -55.67
N SER A 838 44.10 -41.59 -56.13
CA SER A 838 44.66 -41.82 -57.46
C SER A 838 45.06 -43.28 -57.72
N GLN A 839 45.41 -44.03 -56.67
CA GLN A 839 45.75 -45.46 -56.77
C GLN A 839 44.52 -46.35 -57.03
N TYR A 840 43.33 -45.86 -56.70
CA TYR A 840 42.05 -46.57 -56.79
C TYR A 840 41.11 -45.98 -57.85
N ALA A 841 41.51 -44.91 -58.55
CA ALA A 841 40.62 -44.11 -59.41
C ALA A 841 39.90 -44.94 -60.51
N ASN A 842 40.56 -45.99 -61.02
CA ASN A 842 40.01 -46.88 -62.05
C ASN A 842 39.27 -48.11 -61.50
N GLU A 843 39.25 -48.29 -60.17
CA GLU A 843 38.67 -49.44 -59.49
C GLU A 843 37.54 -49.00 -58.56
N MET A 844 36.45 -48.47 -59.13
CA MET A 844 35.33 -47.88 -58.37
C MET A 844 34.74 -48.82 -57.31
N GLY A 845 34.67 -50.13 -57.59
CA GLY A 845 34.22 -51.13 -56.61
C GLY A 845 35.11 -51.27 -55.36
N LYS A 846 36.33 -50.70 -55.38
CA LYS A 846 37.26 -50.66 -54.24
C LYS A 846 37.27 -49.31 -53.51
N TRP A 847 36.49 -48.33 -53.96
CA TRP A 847 36.42 -47.02 -53.29
C TRP A 847 35.87 -47.16 -51.88
N ILE A 848 34.85 -47.99 -51.69
CA ILE A 848 34.34 -48.42 -50.39
C ILE A 848 34.27 -49.93 -50.42
N THR A 849 34.91 -50.60 -49.46
CA THR A 849 34.94 -52.07 -49.39
C THR A 849 34.25 -52.62 -48.16
N ASP A 850 34.11 -51.81 -47.10
CA ASP A 850 33.44 -52.20 -45.87
C ASP A 850 32.86 -50.96 -45.18
N ILE A 851 31.71 -51.11 -44.53
CA ILE A 851 31.14 -50.14 -43.60
C ILE A 851 30.71 -50.92 -42.37
N ARG A 852 31.42 -50.68 -41.26
CA ARG A 852 31.18 -51.31 -39.97
C ARG A 852 30.18 -50.49 -39.17
N LYS A 853 29.35 -51.20 -38.43
CA LYS A 853 28.25 -50.63 -37.65
C LYS A 853 28.23 -51.23 -36.26
N ASP A 854 27.66 -50.51 -35.31
CA ASP A 854 27.30 -51.07 -34.00
C ASP A 854 26.07 -51.99 -34.12
N SER A 855 25.64 -52.58 -32.99
CA SER A 855 24.46 -53.45 -32.92
C SER A 855 23.14 -52.77 -33.29
N TYR A 856 23.14 -51.44 -33.42
CA TYR A 856 21.97 -50.62 -33.71
C TYR A 856 21.98 -50.00 -35.11
N GLY A 857 23.03 -50.28 -35.90
CA GLY A 857 23.15 -49.81 -37.28
C GLY A 857 23.88 -48.48 -37.44
N ASN A 858 24.39 -47.87 -36.37
CA ASN A 858 25.18 -46.65 -36.47
C ASN A 858 26.57 -46.96 -36.99
N ILE A 859 27.08 -46.14 -37.90
CA ILE A 859 28.41 -46.33 -38.50
C ILE A 859 29.49 -46.12 -37.45
N THR A 860 30.37 -47.11 -37.27
CA THR A 860 31.54 -47.04 -36.38
C THR A 860 32.82 -46.76 -37.16
N SER A 861 32.94 -47.30 -38.37
CA SER A 861 34.05 -47.04 -39.29
C SER A 861 33.72 -47.52 -40.71
N ALA A 862 34.49 -47.07 -41.70
CA ALA A 862 34.42 -47.55 -43.08
C ALA A 862 35.83 -47.80 -43.65
N ILE A 863 35.97 -48.73 -44.58
CA ILE A 863 37.22 -48.94 -45.33
C ILE A 863 37.07 -48.26 -46.69
N VAL A 864 37.77 -47.14 -46.84
CA VAL A 864 37.74 -46.25 -47.99
C VAL A 864 39.11 -46.28 -48.68
N CYS A 865 39.19 -46.75 -49.92
CA CYS A 865 40.47 -46.92 -50.64
C CYS A 865 41.55 -47.64 -49.80
N GLY A 866 41.17 -48.69 -49.07
CA GLY A 866 42.05 -49.44 -48.19
C GLY A 866 42.39 -48.78 -46.84
N VAL A 867 41.95 -47.54 -46.60
CA VAL A 867 42.16 -46.79 -45.36
C VAL A 867 40.94 -46.93 -44.46
N THR A 868 41.15 -47.19 -43.16
CA THR A 868 40.06 -47.15 -42.17
C THR A 868 39.74 -45.70 -41.81
N ILE A 869 38.51 -45.29 -42.09
CA ILE A 869 37.94 -43.98 -41.76
C ILE A 869 37.00 -44.15 -40.56
N ALA A 870 37.13 -43.29 -39.55
CA ALA A 870 36.22 -43.27 -38.40
C ALA A 870 34.77 -42.96 -38.84
N GLY A 871 33.78 -43.52 -38.15
CA GLY A 871 32.38 -43.44 -38.55
C GLY A 871 31.86 -42.01 -38.74
N GLY A 872 32.12 -41.13 -37.77
CA GLY A 872 31.76 -39.70 -37.87
C GLY A 872 32.36 -39.01 -39.08
N LYS A 873 33.68 -39.18 -39.30
CA LYS A 873 34.36 -38.63 -40.47
C LYS A 873 33.78 -39.17 -41.77
N PHE A 874 33.46 -40.46 -41.82
CA PHE A 874 32.81 -41.04 -42.99
C PHE A 874 31.44 -40.41 -43.25
N TYR A 875 30.61 -40.23 -42.22
CA TYR A 875 29.31 -39.57 -42.37
C TYR A 875 29.44 -38.11 -42.81
N GLU A 876 30.27 -37.31 -42.13
CA GLU A 876 30.43 -35.87 -42.37
C GLU A 876 31.05 -35.57 -43.75
N ASP A 877 31.99 -36.41 -44.22
CA ASP A 877 32.65 -36.23 -45.52
C ASP A 877 31.90 -36.92 -46.69
N CYS A 878 30.94 -37.81 -46.42
CA CYS A 878 30.16 -38.49 -47.45
C CYS A 878 28.85 -37.75 -47.76
N TRP A 879 28.96 -36.69 -48.55
CA TRP A 879 27.80 -35.93 -49.00
C TRP A 879 26.85 -36.83 -49.82
N GLY A 880 25.61 -36.95 -49.33
CA GLY A 880 24.61 -37.87 -49.87
C GLY A 880 24.15 -38.96 -48.89
N LEU A 881 24.77 -39.08 -47.71
CA LEU A 881 24.16 -39.82 -46.61
C LEU A 881 23.12 -38.95 -45.89
N TYR A 882 21.92 -39.49 -45.68
CA TYR A 882 20.88 -38.81 -44.90
C TYR A 882 21.09 -38.99 -43.40
N SER A 883 21.60 -40.14 -42.97
CA SER A 883 21.81 -40.45 -41.56
C SER A 883 23.09 -41.26 -41.33
N ALA A 884 23.67 -41.08 -40.15
CA ALA A 884 24.79 -41.90 -39.67
C ALA A 884 24.37 -43.34 -39.29
N ASN A 885 23.06 -43.63 -39.28
CA ASN A 885 22.50 -44.96 -39.07
C ASN A 885 22.07 -45.57 -40.41
N LEU A 886 22.71 -46.67 -40.79
CA LEU A 886 22.40 -47.45 -41.99
C LEU A 886 21.55 -48.69 -41.68
N GLY A 887 21.01 -48.83 -40.47
CA GLY A 887 20.24 -49.99 -40.03
C GLY A 887 21.10 -51.23 -39.80
N THR A 888 20.49 -52.30 -39.31
CA THR A 888 21.20 -53.52 -38.89
C THR A 888 21.40 -54.56 -39.98
N ASN A 889 20.76 -54.41 -41.16
CA ASN A 889 20.92 -55.37 -42.24
C ASN A 889 22.34 -55.31 -42.83
N ALA A 890 22.86 -56.43 -43.32
CA ALA A 890 24.23 -56.48 -43.87
C ALA A 890 24.37 -55.72 -45.21
N LYS A 891 23.27 -55.54 -45.96
CA LYS A 891 23.26 -54.92 -47.30
C LYS A 891 22.48 -53.60 -47.33
N ASN A 892 22.89 -52.63 -46.51
CA ASN A 892 22.32 -51.27 -46.52
C ASN A 892 23.06 -50.28 -47.39
N TRP A 893 24.07 -50.75 -48.13
CA TRP A 893 24.73 -49.97 -49.15
C TRP A 893 25.24 -50.90 -50.26
N SER A 894 25.42 -50.38 -51.47
CA SER A 894 26.00 -51.11 -52.60
C SER A 894 26.66 -50.18 -53.61
N TYR A 895 27.76 -50.62 -54.20
CA TYR A 895 28.19 -50.12 -55.51
C TYR A 895 27.38 -50.87 -56.59
N ASN A 896 26.69 -50.13 -57.45
CA ASN A 896 25.71 -50.70 -58.37
C ASN A 896 26.32 -51.23 -59.68
N GLY A 897 27.63 -51.04 -59.89
CA GLY A 897 28.33 -51.47 -61.10
C GLY A 897 28.23 -50.48 -62.28
N ASP A 898 27.37 -49.47 -62.17
CA ASP A 898 27.11 -48.44 -63.18
C ASP A 898 27.77 -47.09 -62.87
N GLY A 899 28.70 -47.05 -61.91
CA GLY A 899 29.30 -45.82 -61.41
C GLY A 899 28.51 -45.12 -60.31
N THR A 900 27.47 -45.74 -59.75
CA THR A 900 26.70 -45.19 -58.63
C THR A 900 26.77 -46.05 -57.36
N TRP A 901 26.52 -45.40 -56.20
CA TRP A 901 26.45 -46.05 -54.90
C TRP A 901 25.09 -45.77 -54.27
N THR A 902 24.38 -46.83 -53.88
CA THR A 902 23.10 -46.70 -53.16
C THR A 902 23.33 -46.91 -51.68
N PHE A 903 22.72 -46.06 -50.85
CA PHE A 903 22.69 -46.16 -49.40
C PHE A 903 21.25 -46.15 -48.90
N THR A 904 20.94 -47.01 -47.94
CA THR A 904 19.67 -47.10 -47.24
C THR A 904 19.91 -46.68 -45.80
N SER A 905 19.56 -45.45 -45.47
CA SER A 905 19.70 -44.86 -44.14
C SER A 905 18.39 -44.98 -43.35
N TYR A 906 18.48 -44.98 -42.03
CA TYR A 906 17.36 -44.92 -41.11
C TYR A 906 17.54 -43.70 -40.21
N GLY A 907 16.61 -42.76 -40.27
CA GLY A 907 16.72 -41.47 -39.61
C GLY A 907 17.32 -40.37 -40.49
N ASN A 908 17.63 -39.24 -39.86
CA ASN A 908 18.13 -38.03 -40.50
C ASN A 908 19.10 -37.28 -39.57
N GLY A 909 20.31 -37.02 -40.03
CA GLY A 909 21.37 -36.36 -39.25
C GLY A 909 22.39 -37.32 -38.63
N HIS A 910 23.16 -36.81 -37.67
CA HIS A 910 24.20 -37.56 -36.94
C HIS A 910 23.62 -38.58 -35.93
N CYS A 911 22.34 -38.44 -35.58
CA CYS A 911 21.58 -39.32 -34.68
C CYS A 911 22.08 -39.36 -33.22
N VAL A 912 23.04 -38.51 -32.83
CA VAL A 912 23.57 -38.44 -31.45
C VAL A 912 22.67 -37.60 -30.55
N GLY A 913 22.41 -38.12 -29.34
CA GLY A 913 21.65 -37.45 -28.30
C GLY A 913 20.14 -37.38 -28.60
N MET A 914 19.50 -36.24 -28.34
CA MET A 914 18.04 -36.16 -28.46
C MET A 914 17.56 -36.18 -29.92
N SER A 915 16.73 -37.16 -30.27
CA SER A 915 15.96 -37.16 -31.52
C SER A 915 14.77 -36.21 -31.40
N GLN A 916 14.65 -35.24 -32.29
CA GLN A 916 13.54 -34.27 -32.29
C GLN A 916 12.20 -34.91 -32.66
N TYR A 917 12.19 -35.72 -33.74
CA TYR A 917 11.00 -36.49 -34.10
C TYR A 917 10.66 -37.53 -33.03
N GLY A 918 11.67 -38.16 -32.42
CA GLY A 918 11.47 -39.08 -31.32
C GLY A 918 10.91 -38.40 -30.08
N ALA A 919 11.43 -37.23 -29.70
CA ALA A 919 10.92 -36.40 -28.61
C ALA A 919 9.44 -36.04 -28.84
N ALA A 920 9.09 -35.55 -30.03
CA ALA A 920 7.71 -35.25 -30.37
C ALA A 920 6.79 -36.49 -30.25
N ALA A 921 7.28 -37.65 -30.69
CA ALA A 921 6.53 -38.90 -30.61
C ALA A 921 6.35 -39.41 -29.18
N TYR A 922 7.32 -39.22 -28.29
CA TYR A 922 7.20 -39.55 -26.87
C TYR A 922 6.23 -38.61 -26.15
N ILE A 923 6.25 -37.32 -26.49
CA ILE A 923 5.32 -36.32 -25.94
C ILE A 923 3.88 -36.61 -26.35
N ALA A 924 3.63 -36.96 -27.62
CA ALA A 924 2.32 -37.42 -28.09
C ALA A 924 1.78 -38.66 -27.36
N ARG A 925 2.61 -39.31 -26.53
CA ARG A 925 2.31 -40.47 -25.71
C ARG A 925 2.45 -40.14 -24.22
N GLU A 926 2.13 -38.90 -23.85
CA GLU A 926 2.01 -38.40 -22.48
C GLU A 926 3.34 -38.38 -21.68
N ASN A 927 4.50 -38.39 -22.36
CA ASN A 927 5.77 -38.16 -21.68
C ASN A 927 6.07 -36.67 -21.58
N SER A 928 6.48 -36.21 -20.40
CA SER A 928 6.82 -34.80 -20.18
C SER A 928 8.15 -34.41 -20.85
N TRP A 929 8.35 -33.12 -21.05
CA TRP A 929 9.63 -32.58 -21.52
C TRP A 929 10.83 -33.04 -20.64
N ARG A 930 10.61 -33.16 -19.32
CA ARG A 930 11.63 -33.62 -18.37
C ARG A 930 12.01 -35.08 -18.62
N TRP A 931 11.02 -35.93 -18.85
CA TRP A 931 11.25 -37.34 -19.18
C TRP A 931 12.01 -37.49 -20.49
N VAL A 932 11.64 -36.71 -21.52
CA VAL A 932 12.34 -36.73 -22.83
C VAL A 932 13.83 -36.45 -22.64
N LEU A 933 14.18 -35.43 -21.88
CA LEU A 933 15.57 -35.07 -21.64
C LEU A 933 16.35 -36.15 -20.87
N THR A 934 15.78 -36.70 -19.80
CA THR A 934 16.46 -37.74 -19.01
C THR A 934 16.58 -39.06 -19.76
N HIS A 935 15.64 -39.35 -20.67
CA HIS A 935 15.69 -40.49 -21.57
C HIS A 935 16.83 -40.37 -22.59
N TYR A 936 16.93 -39.24 -23.29
CA TYR A 936 17.96 -39.03 -24.32
C TYR A 936 19.36 -38.73 -23.77
N TYR A 937 19.45 -38.25 -22.53
CA TYR A 937 20.70 -37.95 -21.85
C TYR A 937 20.80 -38.75 -20.54
N PRO A 938 20.99 -40.07 -20.60
CA PRO A 938 20.90 -40.94 -19.42
C PRO A 938 21.96 -40.60 -18.36
N GLY A 939 21.55 -40.65 -17.09
CA GLY A 939 22.43 -40.35 -15.95
C GLY A 939 22.74 -38.86 -15.75
N THR A 940 22.06 -37.97 -16.47
CA THR A 940 22.12 -36.52 -16.23
C THR A 940 21.03 -36.08 -15.24
N ASN A 941 21.21 -34.90 -14.67
CA ASN A 941 20.24 -34.25 -13.82
C ASN A 941 19.83 -32.92 -14.43
N LEU A 942 18.53 -32.62 -14.36
CA LEU A 942 18.00 -31.32 -14.69
C LEU A 942 18.18 -30.40 -13.47
N LYS A 943 18.86 -29.26 -13.64
CA LYS A 943 19.06 -28.28 -12.56
C LYS A 943 18.51 -26.92 -12.99
N GLN A 944 17.75 -26.26 -12.10
CA GLN A 944 17.49 -24.84 -12.24
C GLN A 944 18.77 -24.07 -11.93
N GLN A 945 19.06 -23.02 -12.70
CA GLN A 945 20.12 -22.10 -12.33
C GLN A 945 19.79 -21.47 -10.98
N SER A 946 20.71 -21.63 -10.03
CA SER A 946 20.73 -20.93 -8.75
C SER A 946 21.96 -20.02 -8.70
N VAL A 947 21.90 -18.98 -7.87
CA VAL A 947 23.06 -18.11 -7.55
C VAL A 947 24.19 -18.92 -6.92
#